data_AF-A0A498N4Q4-F1
#
_entry.id   AF-A0A498N4Q4-F1
#
_cell.length_a   1.000
_cell.length_b   1.000
_cell.length_c   1.000
_cell.angle_alpha   90.00
_cell.angle_beta   90.00
_cell.angle_gamma   90.00
#
_symmetry.space_group_name_H-M   'P 1'
#
loop_
_entity.id
_entity.type
_entity.pdbx_description
1 polymer ?
#
loop_
_entity_poly.entity_id
_entity_poly.type
_entity_poly.pdbx_seq_one_letter_code
_entity_poly.pdbx_strand_id
1 'polypeptide(L)'
;MLACRAYFRVHTVMATFQEFIQQNEDRDGIRCSWNLWPSSRLEATRLVVPVSCLYTPLKERPDLPPVQYEPVLCSRANCKAVLNPLCQVDFRAKIWACNFCFQRNSFPPSYAGISEVNQPAELMPQFSTIEYIVQRGPPTPLIFLYVVDTCLEEEDLQALKESLQMSLSLLPPNALVGLITFGRMIQVHELSCEGIAKSYVFRGTKDLTPKQIQEMLGLMKPATSGQQGKPLAPHDAAASCRFLQPVQAVDMNLTDLLGELQRDPWPVPQGKRPLRSTGIALSIAIGLLEGTFPNTGARVMLFTGGPPTQGPGMVVGDELKTPIRSWHDIQKDNARHLKKATKYYEALANRAAVNGHSVDIYACALDQTGLLEMKCLSNLTGGHIVMGDSFNTSLFKQTFQRVFSKDYNGEFRMAFGGTLEVKTSRELKVSGAIGPCVSLNTKGPCVSDNEMGVGGTCQWKICSLTPATTLALYFEVVNQHNAPIPQGGRGAIQFVTQYQHSNTQRRIRVTTIARNWADAQSQIQHIESSFDQEASAVLMARLGVFRAESEEGPDVLRWLDRQLIRLCQKFGQFNKDDPNSFRLSESLSLYPQFMFHLRRSPFLQVFNNSPDESSYYRHHFVRQDLTQSLIMIQPILYSYSFYGPPEPVLLDSSSILPDRILLMDTFFQLVIYHGETIAQWRKAGYQEMAEYENFKQLLQAPLDDAQEILQTRFPMPRYIDTEHGGSQARFLLSKVNPSQTHNNLYAWGQESGAPILTDDVSLQVFMDHLKKLAVSNMKIDPTKWNRNASLVYAVGVWTMLGYAYYKYTLGDEKAHVTLTLLYGDVIHALSETVGEEQISSIGRGLCVLLGISVEDTQKDVDYMVRKILNLRLFEDENGRAWSRSVMDNELEVLCVSQFTLQCILKGNKPDYHSAMPAELSQPFYNNMLEQMRETYKPHLIKDGKFGAKMQVHIQNDGPVTIQLESPAAPTDPKQLSKQEKQQQRKEKTRPKGPSESSREKAMQRSKADPNASSGAEGDVSSEREP
;
A
#
# COMPACT_ATOMS: atom_id res chain seq x y z
N MET A 1 17.21 -16.06 32.56
CA MET A 1 18.49 -16.83 32.56
C MET A 1 19.02 -17.03 31.13
N LEU A 2 18.91 -16.01 30.27
CA LEU A 2 19.45 -15.94 28.89
C LEU A 2 20.59 -14.89 28.77
N ALA A 3 21.01 -14.29 29.88
CA ALA A 3 21.98 -13.20 29.94
C ALA A 3 23.41 -13.61 30.35
N CYS A 4 23.74 -14.91 30.42
CA CYS A 4 25.00 -15.39 31.01
C CYS A 4 25.93 -16.18 30.08
N ARG A 5 25.75 -16.15 28.75
CA ARG A 5 26.68 -16.78 27.80
C ARG A 5 27.64 -15.79 27.08
N ALA A 6 27.67 -14.52 27.49
CA ALA A 6 28.38 -13.45 26.77
C ALA A 6 29.79 -13.10 27.26
N TYR A 7 30.38 -13.84 28.20
CA TYR A 7 31.76 -13.58 28.67
C TYR A 7 32.63 -14.82 28.47
N PHE A 8 33.74 -14.65 27.74
CA PHE A 8 34.77 -15.63 27.35
C PHE A 8 34.62 -16.34 25.99
N ARG A 9 34.97 -15.63 24.90
CA ARG A 9 35.81 -16.16 23.80
C ARG A 9 36.33 -15.04 22.90
N VAL A 10 37.34 -14.32 23.40
CA VAL A 10 38.26 -13.54 22.56
C VAL A 10 39.35 -14.51 22.12
N HIS A 11 39.30 -14.95 20.86
CA HIS A 11 40.43 -15.23 19.96
C HIS A 11 39.95 -16.00 18.71
N THR A 12 40.02 -15.32 17.56
CA THR A 12 40.18 -15.88 16.20
C THR A 12 39.38 -17.16 15.89
N VAL A 13 38.10 -16.98 15.59
CA VAL A 13 37.26 -17.98 14.91
C VAL A 13 36.81 -17.35 13.59
N MET A 14 36.90 -18.07 12.47
CA MET A 14 36.40 -17.61 11.17
C MET A 14 34.91 -17.26 11.31
N ALA A 15 34.56 -15.98 11.20
CA ALA A 15 33.18 -15.52 11.35
C ALA A 15 32.31 -16.16 10.27
N THR A 16 31.18 -16.74 10.66
CA THR A 16 30.15 -17.18 9.70
C THR A 16 29.60 -15.96 8.94
N PHE A 17 29.05 -16.14 7.74
CA PHE A 17 28.44 -15.02 7.01
C PHE A 17 27.29 -14.35 7.80
N GLN A 18 26.56 -15.12 8.61
CA GLN A 18 25.51 -14.59 9.47
C GLN A 18 26.06 -13.65 10.55
N GLU A 19 27.13 -14.05 11.26
CA GLU A 19 27.81 -13.19 12.23
C GLU A 19 28.37 -11.93 11.54
N PHE A 20 28.95 -12.08 10.36
CA PHE A 20 29.45 -10.94 9.58
C PHE A 20 28.31 -9.96 9.25
N ILE A 21 27.17 -10.45 8.76
CA ILE A 21 26.01 -9.63 8.42
C ILE A 21 25.51 -8.85 9.65
N GLN A 22 25.30 -9.55 10.77
CA GLN A 22 24.81 -8.94 12.01
C GLN A 22 25.78 -7.86 12.53
N GLN A 23 27.08 -8.17 12.62
CA GLN A 23 28.08 -7.21 13.10
C GLN A 23 28.19 -5.96 12.20
N ASN A 24 28.05 -6.13 10.88
CA ASN A 24 28.07 -4.99 9.95
C ASN A 24 26.81 -4.13 10.10
N GLU A 25 25.64 -4.73 10.31
CA GLU A 25 24.42 -3.96 10.56
C GLU A 25 24.50 -3.22 11.90
N ASP A 26 24.95 -3.88 12.97
CA ASP A 26 25.09 -3.27 14.29
C ASP A 26 26.10 -2.14 14.31
N ARG A 27 27.22 -2.30 13.62
CA ARG A 27 28.24 -1.27 13.53
C ARG A 27 27.86 -0.15 12.55
N ASP A 28 27.55 -0.51 11.31
CA ASP A 28 27.49 0.46 10.21
C ASP A 28 26.06 0.84 9.80
N GLY A 29 25.03 0.17 10.33
CA GLY A 29 23.64 0.37 9.92
C GLY A 29 23.42 -0.01 8.45
N ILE A 30 24.14 -1.04 7.97
CA ILE A 30 24.13 -1.48 6.57
C ILE A 30 23.84 -2.96 6.44
N ARG A 31 22.91 -3.29 5.54
CA ARG A 31 22.63 -4.66 5.07
C ARG A 31 22.70 -4.71 3.54
N CYS A 32 23.63 -5.47 2.99
CA CYS A 32 23.85 -5.58 1.54
C CYS A 32 23.15 -6.83 0.99
N SER A 33 22.57 -6.76 -0.23
CA SER A 33 22.06 -7.95 -0.93
C SER A 33 23.15 -9.00 -1.18
N TRP A 34 24.34 -8.53 -1.53
CA TRP A 34 25.54 -9.35 -1.75
C TRP A 34 26.71 -8.79 -0.95
N ASN A 35 27.34 -9.63 -0.12
CA ASN A 35 28.54 -9.25 0.65
C ASN A 35 29.86 -9.62 -0.04
N LEU A 36 29.80 -10.25 -1.20
CA LEU A 36 30.90 -10.45 -2.13
C LEU A 36 30.45 -9.98 -3.51
N TRP A 37 31.18 -9.07 -4.13
CA TRP A 37 30.73 -8.43 -5.37
C TRP A 37 31.39 -9.06 -6.60
N PRO A 38 30.64 -9.30 -7.69
CA PRO A 38 31.22 -9.78 -8.93
C PRO A 38 32.15 -8.71 -9.51
N SER A 39 33.32 -9.11 -9.96
CA SER A 39 34.32 -8.22 -10.54
C SER A 39 33.92 -7.63 -11.90
N SER A 40 32.86 -8.14 -12.53
CA SER A 40 32.42 -7.71 -13.86
C SER A 40 30.94 -7.34 -13.96
N ARG A 41 30.67 -6.34 -14.80
CA ARG A 41 29.31 -5.89 -15.13
C ARG A 41 28.42 -7.00 -15.69
N LEU A 42 28.96 -7.83 -16.58
CA LEU A 42 28.20 -8.92 -17.20
C LEU A 42 27.68 -9.91 -16.15
N GLU A 43 28.54 -10.27 -15.18
CA GLU A 43 28.16 -11.21 -14.13
C GLU A 43 27.27 -10.55 -13.07
N ALA A 44 27.47 -9.27 -12.77
CA ALA A 44 26.55 -8.49 -11.92
C ALA A 44 25.11 -8.54 -12.46
N THR A 45 24.91 -8.35 -13.77
CA THR A 45 23.60 -8.47 -14.40
C THR A 45 23.01 -9.88 -14.32
N ARG A 46 23.86 -10.92 -14.29
CA ARG A 46 23.46 -12.33 -14.16
C ARG A 46 23.10 -12.74 -12.73
N LEU A 47 23.38 -11.92 -11.72
CA LEU A 47 22.98 -12.18 -10.32
C LEU A 47 21.48 -11.98 -10.07
N VAL A 48 20.76 -11.33 -11.01
CA VAL A 48 19.33 -11.02 -10.95
C VAL A 48 18.97 -9.97 -9.88
N VAL A 49 19.29 -10.23 -8.61
CA VAL A 49 19.20 -9.23 -7.55
C VAL A 49 20.36 -8.26 -7.68
N PRO A 50 20.13 -6.94 -7.78
CA PRO A 50 21.19 -5.96 -7.96
C PRO A 50 22.09 -5.86 -6.72
N VAL A 51 23.35 -5.47 -6.92
CA VAL A 51 24.23 -5.04 -5.82
C VAL A 51 23.60 -3.81 -5.19
N SER A 52 23.12 -3.95 -3.97
CA SER A 52 22.34 -2.92 -3.29
C SER A 52 22.47 -3.07 -1.78
N CYS A 53 22.10 -2.03 -1.03
CA CYS A 53 22.09 -2.09 0.42
C CYS A 53 20.95 -1.27 1.03
N LEU A 54 20.44 -1.74 2.17
CA LEU A 54 19.70 -0.92 3.11
C LEU A 54 20.72 -0.15 3.97
N TYR A 55 20.50 1.15 4.13
CA TYR A 55 21.36 2.04 4.91
C TYR A 55 20.53 2.91 5.86
N THR A 56 20.85 2.83 7.15
CA THR A 56 20.21 3.58 8.23
C THR A 56 21.18 4.67 8.72
N PRO A 57 21.18 5.89 8.11
CA PRO A 57 22.18 6.92 8.36
C PRO A 57 22.33 7.33 9.83
N LEU A 58 21.23 7.29 10.60
CA LEU A 58 21.22 7.72 12.00
C LEU A 58 21.05 6.57 12.99
N LYS A 59 21.41 5.32 12.64
CA LYS A 59 21.32 4.18 13.56
C LYS A 59 21.96 4.51 14.92
N GLU A 60 21.28 4.24 16.03
CA GLU A 60 21.83 4.59 17.36
C GLU A 60 23.08 3.76 17.67
N ARG A 61 24.13 4.43 18.16
CA ARG A 61 25.40 3.83 18.57
C ARG A 61 25.82 4.43 19.92
N PRO A 62 25.30 3.91 21.05
CA PRO A 62 25.60 4.46 22.37
C PRO A 62 27.08 4.30 22.76
N ASP A 63 27.79 3.40 22.10
CA ASP A 63 29.22 3.13 22.31
C ASP A 63 30.16 4.12 21.59
N LEU A 64 29.65 4.95 20.67
CA LEU A 64 30.44 5.89 19.89
C LEU A 64 29.96 7.35 20.09
N PRO A 65 30.56 8.11 21.02
CA PRO A 65 30.23 9.53 21.16
C PRO A 65 30.73 10.33 19.94
N PRO A 66 30.06 11.44 19.60
CA PRO A 66 30.47 12.26 18.48
C PRO A 66 31.81 12.97 18.75
N VAL A 67 32.65 13.08 17.72
CA VAL A 67 33.94 13.75 17.80
C VAL A 67 33.82 15.25 17.52
N GLN A 68 34.56 16.07 18.26
CA GLN A 68 34.43 17.54 18.25
C GLN A 68 35.48 18.23 17.36
N TYR A 69 35.65 17.75 16.13
CA TYR A 69 36.55 18.34 15.14
C TYR A 69 36.01 18.16 13.73
N GLU A 70 36.54 18.93 12.77
CA GLU A 70 36.12 18.80 11.37
C GLU A 70 36.68 17.53 10.71
N PRO A 71 35.92 16.88 9.82
CA PRO A 71 36.39 15.72 9.08
C PRO A 71 37.56 16.07 8.15
N VAL A 72 38.61 15.25 8.16
CA VAL A 72 39.74 15.39 7.24
C VAL A 72 39.34 14.91 5.85
N LEU A 73 39.43 15.80 4.85
CA LEU A 73 39.00 15.51 3.47
C LEU A 73 40.18 15.25 2.54
N CYS A 74 39.98 14.38 1.55
CA CYS A 74 40.89 14.22 0.43
C CYS A 74 41.04 15.57 -0.32
N SER A 75 42.28 15.95 -0.61
CA SER A 75 42.62 17.21 -1.27
C SER A 75 42.11 17.27 -2.72
N ARG A 76 41.93 16.12 -3.38
CA ARG A 76 41.47 16.05 -4.78
C ARG A 76 40.03 16.56 -4.90
N ALA A 77 39.85 17.59 -5.75
CA ALA A 77 38.61 18.35 -5.89
C ALA A 77 37.37 17.52 -6.26
N ASN A 78 37.53 16.52 -7.16
CA ASN A 78 36.43 15.66 -7.60
C ASN A 78 36.23 14.41 -6.72
N CYS A 79 37.01 14.24 -5.64
CA CYS A 79 36.87 13.13 -4.71
C CYS A 79 36.25 13.58 -3.40
N LYS A 80 36.95 14.46 -2.65
CA LYS A 80 36.52 14.96 -1.33
C LYS A 80 36.04 13.87 -0.36
N ALA A 81 36.51 12.63 -0.51
CA ALA A 81 36.23 11.56 0.44
C ALA A 81 36.84 11.89 1.81
N VAL A 82 36.16 11.50 2.87
CA VAL A 82 36.60 11.68 4.25
C VAL A 82 37.64 10.60 4.58
N LEU A 83 38.66 10.97 5.36
CA LEU A 83 39.61 10.05 5.97
C LEU A 83 38.85 8.94 6.71
N ASN A 84 39.28 7.69 6.52
CA ASN A 84 38.58 6.52 7.01
C ASN A 84 39.55 5.35 7.21
N PRO A 85 39.15 4.26 7.89
CA PRO A 85 40.06 3.16 8.25
C PRO A 85 40.64 2.38 7.07
N LEU A 86 40.12 2.56 5.86
CA LEU A 86 40.64 1.91 4.64
C LEU A 86 41.80 2.70 4.00
N CYS A 87 42.08 3.91 4.47
CA CYS A 87 43.16 4.74 3.96
C CYS A 87 44.52 4.20 4.43
N GLN A 88 45.48 4.05 3.51
CA GLN A 88 46.84 3.69 3.88
C GLN A 88 47.56 4.91 4.44
N VAL A 89 48.24 4.75 5.59
CA VAL A 89 48.90 5.84 6.31
C VAL A 89 50.40 5.58 6.37
N ASP A 90 51.19 6.59 6.01
CA ASP A 90 52.63 6.63 6.28
C ASP A 90 52.87 7.55 7.47
N PHE A 91 53.07 6.94 8.65
CA PHE A 91 53.28 7.65 9.91
C PHE A 91 54.61 8.39 9.99
N ARG A 92 55.60 8.04 9.15
CA ARG A 92 56.91 8.70 9.11
C ARG A 92 56.83 9.97 8.28
N ALA A 93 56.25 9.87 7.09
CA ALA A 93 56.07 11.02 6.20
C ALA A 93 54.84 11.88 6.55
N LYS A 94 53.99 11.43 7.49
CA LYS A 94 52.76 12.12 7.91
C LYS A 94 51.82 12.37 6.72
N ILE A 95 51.66 11.35 5.88
CA ILE A 95 50.77 11.37 4.71
C ILE A 95 49.81 10.18 4.75
N TRP A 96 48.67 10.32 4.09
CA TRP A 96 47.70 9.26 3.88
C TRP A 96 47.26 9.18 2.42
N ALA A 97 47.01 7.98 1.93
CA ALA A 97 46.51 7.73 0.59
C ALA A 97 45.00 7.45 0.64
N CYS A 98 44.23 8.26 -0.08
CA CYS A 98 42.78 8.08 -0.18
C CYS A 98 42.44 6.77 -0.89
N ASN A 99 41.64 5.90 -0.27
CA ASN A 99 41.25 4.59 -0.80
C ASN A 99 40.33 4.64 -2.05
N PHE A 100 39.76 5.81 -2.38
CA PHE A 100 38.90 5.98 -3.56
C PHE A 100 39.66 6.43 -4.80
N CYS A 101 40.61 7.36 -4.63
CA CYS A 101 41.25 8.05 -5.75
C CYS A 101 42.79 7.95 -5.76
N PHE A 102 43.35 7.29 -4.74
CA PHE A 102 44.79 7.09 -4.50
C PHE A 102 45.62 8.39 -4.38
N GLN A 103 44.95 9.53 -4.20
CA GLN A 103 45.62 10.79 -3.90
C GLN A 103 46.35 10.68 -2.56
N ARG A 104 47.63 11.05 -2.56
CA ARG A 104 48.40 11.26 -1.33
C ARG A 104 48.06 12.64 -0.78
N ASN A 105 47.75 12.68 0.51
CA ASN A 105 47.32 13.87 1.24
C ASN A 105 48.21 14.01 2.48
N SER A 106 48.61 15.25 2.80
CA SER A 106 49.23 15.56 4.09
C SER A 106 48.17 15.62 5.18
N PHE A 107 48.52 15.23 6.41
CA PHE A 107 47.66 15.46 7.57
C PHE A 107 47.59 16.96 7.94
N PRO A 108 46.48 17.41 8.55
CA PRO A 108 46.40 18.75 9.12
C PRO A 108 47.41 18.93 10.27
N PRO A 109 47.80 20.18 10.61
CA PRO A 109 48.75 20.45 11.69
C PRO A 109 48.34 19.88 13.05
N SER A 110 47.04 19.79 13.32
CA SER A 110 46.48 19.18 14.54
C SER A 110 46.89 17.71 14.71
N TYR A 111 47.25 17.01 13.63
CA TYR A 111 47.61 15.59 13.63
C TYR A 111 49.13 15.37 13.56
N ALA A 112 49.95 16.40 13.84
CA ALA A 112 51.42 16.28 13.81
C ALA A 112 51.96 15.15 14.72
N GLY A 113 51.28 14.88 15.84
CA GLY A 113 51.63 13.82 16.81
C GLY A 113 51.14 12.41 16.46
N ILE A 114 50.55 12.18 15.27
CA ILE A 114 50.04 10.87 14.87
C ILE A 114 51.14 9.80 14.85
N SER A 115 50.87 8.61 15.36
CA SER A 115 51.78 7.45 15.30
C SER A 115 50.98 6.14 15.23
N GLU A 116 51.63 5.00 15.04
CA GLU A 116 50.94 3.70 14.99
C GLU A 116 50.13 3.40 16.25
N VAL A 117 50.60 3.87 17.42
CA VAL A 117 49.93 3.68 18.72
C VAL A 117 48.99 4.83 19.09
N ASN A 118 49.15 5.99 18.46
CA ASN A 118 48.32 7.18 18.68
C ASN A 118 47.67 7.60 17.36
N GLN A 119 46.61 6.89 16.99
CA GLN A 119 45.84 7.14 15.78
C GLN A 119 44.58 7.96 16.10
N PRO A 120 44.17 8.88 15.21
CA PRO A 120 42.88 9.55 15.34
C PRO A 120 41.74 8.53 15.19
N ALA A 121 40.59 8.83 15.81
CA ALA A 121 39.46 7.91 15.90
C ALA A 121 38.99 7.41 14.52
N GLU A 122 38.95 8.27 13.51
CA GLU A 122 38.48 7.92 12.16
C GLU A 122 39.37 6.93 11.38
N LEU A 123 40.57 6.60 11.89
CA LEU A 123 41.43 5.56 11.32
C LEU A 123 41.26 4.21 12.01
N MET A 124 40.62 4.17 13.18
CA MET A 124 40.39 2.95 13.93
C MET A 124 39.24 2.14 13.29
N PRO A 125 39.40 0.82 13.02
CA PRO A 125 38.37 0.01 12.37
C PRO A 125 37.01 -0.04 13.10
N GLN A 126 36.99 0.19 14.41
CA GLN A 126 35.75 0.27 15.20
C GLN A 126 34.90 1.50 14.82
N PHE A 127 35.53 2.53 14.26
CA PHE A 127 34.94 3.80 13.83
C PHE A 127 34.78 3.88 12.30
N SER A 128 34.54 2.74 11.64
CA SER A 128 34.10 2.72 10.23
C SER A 128 32.84 3.58 10.02
N THR A 129 32.01 3.68 11.07
CA THR A 129 30.96 4.68 11.23
C THR A 129 31.32 5.63 12.36
N ILE A 130 31.36 6.93 12.08
CA ILE A 130 31.74 7.98 13.02
C ILE A 130 30.90 9.24 12.78
N GLU A 131 30.63 10.01 13.83
CA GLU A 131 29.89 11.26 13.77
C GLU A 131 30.74 12.43 14.25
N TYR A 132 30.77 13.51 13.47
CA TYR A 132 31.52 14.74 13.73
C TYR A 132 30.56 15.86 14.10
N ILE A 133 30.92 16.68 15.09
CA ILE A 133 30.25 17.95 15.39
C ILE A 133 31.02 19.09 14.72
N VAL A 134 30.33 19.87 13.89
CA VAL A 134 30.93 20.94 13.09
C VAL A 134 30.51 22.30 13.63
N GLN A 135 31.50 23.13 14.02
CA GLN A 135 31.28 24.48 14.51
C GLN A 135 31.23 25.50 13.34
N ARG A 136 30.21 25.40 12.49
CA ARG A 136 30.02 26.32 11.35
C ARG A 136 28.74 27.15 11.50
N GLY A 137 28.93 28.45 11.72
CA GLY A 137 27.86 29.44 11.75
C GLY A 137 27.02 29.42 13.03
N PRO A 138 26.11 30.40 13.21
CA PRO A 138 25.19 30.41 14.33
C PRO A 138 24.18 29.26 14.24
N PRO A 139 23.75 28.69 15.37
CA PRO A 139 22.71 27.66 15.39
C PRO A 139 21.38 28.23 14.85
N THR A 140 20.68 27.43 14.05
CA THR A 140 19.32 27.75 13.59
C THR A 140 18.31 27.09 14.53
N PRO A 141 17.21 27.77 14.91
CA PRO A 141 16.19 27.19 15.78
C PRO A 141 15.43 26.06 15.04
N LEU A 142 14.84 25.15 15.81
CA LEU A 142 13.83 24.23 15.29
C LEU A 142 12.51 24.96 15.11
N ILE A 143 11.72 24.60 14.10
CA ILE A 143 10.45 25.25 13.79
C ILE A 143 9.33 24.22 13.70
N PHE A 144 8.24 24.45 14.41
CA PHE A 144 7.04 23.60 14.42
C PHE A 144 5.82 24.43 14.04
N LEU A 145 5.18 24.08 12.92
CA LEU A 145 4.01 24.78 12.41
C LEU A 145 2.80 23.85 12.44
N TYR A 146 1.87 24.10 13.36
CA TYR A 146 0.63 23.36 13.49
C TYR A 146 -0.38 23.84 12.45
N VAL A 147 -0.90 22.93 11.63
CA VAL A 147 -1.94 23.19 10.62
C VAL A 147 -3.16 22.36 10.96
N VAL A 148 -4.15 22.98 11.60
CA VAL A 148 -5.23 22.29 12.31
C VAL A 148 -6.56 22.47 11.60
N ASP A 149 -7.18 21.36 11.20
CA ASP A 149 -8.54 21.31 10.68
C ASP A 149 -9.56 21.53 11.81
N THR A 150 -10.50 22.45 11.60
CA THR A 150 -11.59 22.75 12.54
C THR A 150 -12.93 22.17 12.08
N CYS A 151 -13.00 21.52 10.91
CA CYS A 151 -14.21 20.83 10.45
C CYS A 151 -14.34 19.43 11.07
N LEU A 152 -14.14 19.32 12.38
CA LEU A 152 -14.19 18.08 13.16
C LEU A 152 -15.47 18.01 14.02
N GLU A 153 -15.77 16.83 14.54
CA GLU A 153 -16.69 16.70 15.67
C GLU A 153 -16.06 17.22 16.96
N GLU A 154 -16.89 17.60 17.93
CA GLU A 154 -16.44 18.29 19.15
C GLU A 154 -15.50 17.43 20.00
N GLU A 155 -15.82 16.14 20.16
CA GLU A 155 -14.97 15.19 20.90
C GLU A 155 -13.60 15.00 20.25
N ASP A 156 -13.55 14.89 18.92
CA ASP A 156 -12.31 14.77 18.15
C ASP A 156 -11.48 16.04 18.24
N LEU A 157 -12.10 17.21 18.08
CA LEU A 157 -11.41 18.48 18.20
C LEU A 157 -10.85 18.64 19.62
N GLN A 158 -11.63 18.32 20.65
CA GLN A 158 -11.18 18.42 22.04
C GLN A 158 -9.98 17.51 22.32
N ALA A 159 -10.04 16.25 21.90
CA ALA A 159 -8.91 15.31 22.04
C ALA A 159 -7.67 15.76 21.26
N LEU A 160 -7.87 16.39 20.09
CA LEU A 160 -6.78 16.97 19.32
C LEU A 160 -6.13 18.14 20.07
N LYS A 161 -6.92 19.08 20.63
CA LYS A 161 -6.39 20.21 21.43
C LYS A 161 -5.49 19.73 22.56
N GLU A 162 -5.95 18.75 23.34
CA GLU A 162 -5.18 18.15 24.44
C GLU A 162 -3.84 17.61 23.94
N SER A 163 -3.85 16.92 22.80
CA SER A 163 -2.65 16.37 22.19
C SER A 163 -1.70 17.47 21.72
N LEU A 164 -2.21 18.56 21.15
CA LEU A 164 -1.40 19.70 20.72
C LEU A 164 -0.77 20.43 21.90
N GLN A 165 -1.54 20.71 22.96
CA GLN A 165 -1.04 21.31 24.20
C GLN A 165 0.03 20.45 24.87
N MET A 166 -0.19 19.13 24.92
CA MET A 166 0.80 18.17 25.40
C MET A 166 2.10 18.25 24.58
N SER A 167 2.00 18.27 23.25
CA SER A 167 3.20 18.38 22.41
C SER A 167 3.97 19.69 22.62
N LEU A 168 3.26 20.80 22.83
CA LEU A 168 3.87 22.12 23.09
C LEU A 168 4.76 22.09 24.34
N SER A 169 4.31 21.39 25.40
CA SER A 169 5.08 21.22 26.64
C SER A 169 6.37 20.40 26.48
N LEU A 170 6.48 19.62 25.40
CA LEU A 170 7.66 18.79 25.12
C LEU A 170 8.74 19.56 24.33
N LEU A 171 8.36 20.63 23.63
CA LEU A 171 9.23 21.37 22.72
C LEU A 171 10.35 22.11 23.47
N PRO A 172 11.55 22.26 22.86
CA PRO A 172 12.61 23.09 23.41
C PRO A 172 12.14 24.55 23.59
N PRO A 173 12.54 25.23 24.68
CA PRO A 173 12.13 26.61 24.97
C PRO A 173 12.43 27.61 23.84
N ASN A 174 13.52 27.38 23.10
CA ASN A 174 14.00 28.20 22.00
C ASN A 174 13.48 27.76 20.61
N ALA A 175 12.68 26.70 20.52
CA ALA A 175 12.04 26.33 19.27
C ALA A 175 11.00 27.39 18.87
N LEU A 176 10.83 27.64 17.58
CA LEU A 176 9.80 28.52 17.06
C LEU A 176 8.53 27.73 16.80
N VAL A 177 7.39 28.26 17.24
CA VAL A 177 6.06 27.68 17.01
C VAL A 177 5.17 28.64 16.25
N GLY A 178 4.31 28.08 15.40
CA GLY A 178 3.26 28.79 14.69
C GLY A 178 1.98 27.98 14.60
N LEU A 179 0.86 28.67 14.40
CA LEU A 179 -0.46 28.05 14.28
C LEU A 179 -1.20 28.58 13.05
N ILE A 180 -1.72 27.63 12.26
CA ILE A 180 -2.68 27.87 11.19
C ILE A 180 -3.88 26.98 11.50
N THR A 181 -5.07 27.57 11.55
CA THR A 181 -6.32 26.80 11.61
C THR A 181 -7.07 26.93 10.30
N PHE A 182 -7.80 25.89 9.92
CA PHE A 182 -8.54 25.92 8.66
C PHE A 182 -9.83 25.10 8.70
N GLY A 183 -10.80 25.56 7.93
CA GLY A 183 -12.00 24.83 7.56
C GLY A 183 -12.41 25.25 6.16
N ARG A 184 -13.51 25.99 6.05
CA ARG A 184 -13.87 26.70 4.81
C ARG A 184 -12.89 27.84 4.48
N MET A 185 -12.38 28.50 5.52
CA MET A 185 -11.41 29.59 5.43
C MET A 185 -10.11 29.16 6.12
N ILE A 186 -8.99 29.81 5.79
CA ILE A 186 -7.69 29.55 6.41
C ILE A 186 -7.34 30.75 7.28
N GLN A 187 -6.99 30.53 8.54
CA GLN A 187 -6.59 31.55 9.49
C GLN A 187 -5.12 31.36 9.88
N VAL A 188 -4.29 32.36 9.61
CA VAL A 188 -2.89 32.40 10.05
C VAL A 188 -2.82 33.27 11.32
N HIS A 189 -2.47 32.67 12.45
CA HIS A 189 -2.50 33.34 13.75
C HIS A 189 -1.20 34.14 13.99
N GLU A 190 -1.33 35.40 14.44
CA GLU A 190 -0.22 36.26 14.83
C GLU A 190 0.03 36.10 16.33
N LEU A 191 1.15 35.48 16.72
CA LEU A 191 1.43 35.09 18.11
C LEU A 191 2.15 36.18 18.90
N SER A 192 2.66 37.22 18.25
CA SER A 192 3.39 38.31 18.90
C SER A 192 2.50 39.36 19.60
N CYS A 193 1.17 39.22 19.55
CA CYS A 193 0.24 40.19 20.14
C CYS A 193 -0.13 39.80 21.58
N GLU A 194 -0.03 40.74 22.52
CA GLU A 194 -0.53 40.58 23.89
C GLU A 194 -1.93 41.22 24.03
N GLY A 195 -2.83 40.56 24.77
CA GLY A 195 -4.18 41.05 25.07
C GLY A 195 -5.19 41.04 23.91
N ILE A 196 -4.76 40.67 22.69
CA ILE A 196 -5.64 40.49 21.52
C ILE A 196 -5.11 39.37 20.61
N ALA A 197 -5.97 38.41 20.26
CA ALA A 197 -5.65 37.38 19.28
C ALA A 197 -5.96 37.89 17.86
N LYS A 198 -4.93 38.17 17.05
CA LYS A 198 -5.08 38.56 15.65
C LYS A 198 -4.86 37.37 14.72
N SER A 199 -5.66 37.28 13.67
CA SER A 199 -5.48 36.29 12.61
C SER A 199 -5.73 36.88 11.22
N TYR A 200 -5.00 36.37 10.23
CA TYR A 200 -5.16 36.73 8.81
C TYR A 200 -5.98 35.66 8.12
N VAL A 201 -7.10 36.06 7.51
CA VAL A 201 -8.06 35.13 6.92
C VAL A 201 -7.92 35.09 5.41
N PHE A 202 -7.66 33.90 4.87
CA PHE A 202 -7.56 33.63 3.45
C PHE A 202 -8.74 32.79 2.97
N ARG A 203 -9.16 32.98 1.71
CA ARG A 203 -10.24 32.22 1.09
C ARG A 203 -9.77 30.81 0.72
N GLY A 204 -10.55 29.80 1.09
CA GLY A 204 -10.32 28.39 0.76
C GLY A 204 -10.48 27.99 -0.70
N THR A 205 -10.81 28.94 -1.59
CA THR A 205 -11.09 28.65 -3.01
C THR A 205 -10.04 29.15 -3.98
N LYS A 206 -9.14 30.04 -3.57
CA LYS A 206 -8.19 30.73 -4.45
C LYS A 206 -6.76 30.40 -4.06
N ASP A 207 -6.03 29.75 -4.97
CA ASP A 207 -4.60 29.50 -4.78
C ASP A 207 -3.80 30.82 -4.73
N LEU A 208 -2.74 30.82 -3.95
CA LEU A 208 -1.86 31.97 -3.75
C LEU A 208 -0.41 31.56 -3.98
N THR A 209 0.32 32.38 -4.72
CA THR A 209 1.75 32.17 -4.90
C THR A 209 2.51 32.51 -3.62
N PRO A 210 3.72 31.94 -3.40
CA PRO A 210 4.53 32.25 -2.22
C PRO A 210 4.76 33.77 -2.04
N LYS A 211 5.03 34.48 -3.13
CA LYS A 211 5.22 35.94 -3.12
C LYS A 211 3.96 36.68 -2.64
N GLN A 212 2.79 36.31 -3.15
CA GLN A 212 1.53 36.91 -2.71
C GLN A 212 1.25 36.65 -1.22
N ILE A 213 1.53 35.44 -0.73
CA ILE A 213 1.40 35.11 0.70
C ILE A 213 2.33 36.00 1.52
N GLN A 214 3.58 36.16 1.09
CA GLN A 214 4.58 36.99 1.79
C GLN A 214 4.20 38.48 1.77
N GLU A 215 3.70 39.00 0.66
CA GLU A 215 3.22 40.39 0.56
C GLU A 215 2.01 40.63 1.47
N MET A 216 1.01 39.74 1.44
CA MET A 216 -0.21 39.86 2.26
C MET A 216 0.07 39.74 3.76
N LEU A 217 1.06 38.94 4.15
CA LEU A 217 1.50 38.80 5.53
C LEU A 217 2.53 39.87 5.96
N GLY A 218 2.94 40.76 5.06
CA GLY A 218 3.92 41.82 5.33
C GLY A 218 5.33 41.29 5.65
N LEU A 219 5.71 40.16 5.05
CA LEU A 219 7.00 39.49 5.27
C LEU A 219 8.09 39.97 4.31
N MET A 220 7.72 40.64 3.21
CA MET A 220 8.69 41.25 2.30
C MET A 220 9.15 42.60 2.85
N LYS A 221 10.47 42.79 3.03
CA LYS A 221 11.02 44.13 3.25
C LYS A 221 10.88 44.95 1.95
N PRO A 222 10.39 46.20 1.98
CA PRO A 222 10.40 47.05 0.81
C PRO A 222 11.85 47.21 0.34
N ALA A 223 12.08 47.06 -0.97
CA ALA A 223 13.37 47.30 -1.59
C ALA A 223 13.75 48.76 -1.38
N THR A 224 14.47 49.05 -0.30
CA THR A 224 15.12 50.35 -0.12
C THR A 224 16.33 50.37 -1.05
N SER A 225 16.24 51.23 -2.05
CA SER A 225 17.30 51.55 -2.99
C SER A 225 18.54 52.01 -2.23
N GLY A 226 19.61 51.22 -2.31
CA GLY A 226 20.97 51.70 -2.07
C GLY A 226 21.46 51.63 -0.62
N GLN A 227 21.72 50.44 -0.10
CA GLN A 227 22.87 50.18 0.77
C GLN A 227 23.16 48.67 0.77
N GLN A 228 24.40 48.29 0.45
CA GLN A 228 24.88 46.91 0.53
C GLN A 228 24.86 46.44 1.99
N GLY A 229 23.72 45.93 2.44
CA GLY A 229 23.54 45.36 3.78
C GLY A 229 24.00 43.90 3.83
N LYS A 230 24.81 43.56 4.83
CA LYS A 230 25.17 42.18 5.19
C LYS A 230 23.91 41.30 5.32
N PRO A 231 23.97 39.99 5.00
CA PRO A 231 22.89 39.06 5.33
C PRO A 231 22.59 39.14 6.83
N LEU A 232 21.33 39.36 7.22
CA LEU A 232 20.91 39.30 8.62
C LEU A 232 21.17 37.89 9.16
N ALA A 233 21.66 37.80 10.40
CA ALA A 233 21.80 36.52 11.08
C ALA A 233 20.40 35.92 11.35
N PRO A 234 20.24 34.57 11.34
CA PRO A 234 18.97 33.90 11.59
C PRO A 234 18.27 34.33 12.90
N HIS A 235 19.05 34.75 13.89
CA HIS A 235 18.56 35.23 15.19
C HIS A 235 17.77 36.55 15.08
N ASP A 236 18.13 37.45 14.16
CA ASP A 236 17.40 38.71 13.93
C ASP A 236 16.12 38.51 13.11
N ALA A 237 16.06 37.45 12.30
CA ALA A 237 14.85 37.06 11.56
C ALA A 237 13.77 36.47 12.48
N ALA A 238 14.18 35.70 13.50
CA ALA A 238 13.30 35.16 14.54
C ALA A 238 12.69 36.27 15.42
N ALA A 239 13.48 37.27 15.80
CA ALA A 239 12.98 38.45 16.53
C ALA A 239 12.00 39.30 15.71
N SER A 240 11.98 39.13 14.38
CA SER A 240 11.15 39.91 13.45
C SER A 240 9.91 39.16 12.92
N CYS A 241 9.78 37.84 13.14
CA CYS A 241 8.71 37.03 12.54
C CYS A 241 7.48 36.94 13.46
N ARG A 242 6.46 37.75 13.19
CA ARG A 242 5.23 37.85 14.00
C ARG A 242 4.39 36.56 14.11
N PHE A 243 4.58 35.62 13.18
CA PHE A 243 3.81 34.37 13.09
C PHE A 243 4.53 33.15 13.68
N LEU A 244 5.84 33.27 13.93
CA LEU A 244 6.68 32.19 14.44
C LEU A 244 7.44 32.71 15.64
N GLN A 245 7.03 32.32 16.84
CA GLN A 245 7.54 32.85 18.10
C GLN A 245 8.21 31.76 18.94
N PRO A 246 9.23 32.07 19.76
CA PRO A 246 9.83 31.10 20.67
C PRO A 246 8.81 30.53 21.64
N VAL A 247 8.82 29.21 21.87
CA VAL A 247 7.87 28.52 22.78
C VAL A 247 7.82 29.22 24.13
N GLN A 248 8.96 29.49 24.77
CA GLN A 248 9.03 30.12 26.08
C GLN A 248 8.43 31.53 26.16
N ALA A 249 8.21 32.20 25.02
CA ALA A 249 7.64 33.54 24.97
C ALA A 249 6.12 33.54 24.77
N VAL A 250 5.56 32.44 24.25
CA VAL A 250 4.14 32.36 23.86
C VAL A 250 3.44 31.10 24.35
N ASP A 251 4.06 30.32 25.25
CA ASP A 251 3.55 29.03 25.70
C ASP A 251 2.15 29.13 26.33
N MET A 252 1.94 30.08 27.25
CA MET A 252 0.66 30.33 27.89
C MET A 252 -0.38 30.77 26.86
N ASN A 253 -0.07 31.82 26.10
CA ASN A 253 -0.98 32.38 25.08
C ASN A 253 -1.39 31.33 24.03
N LEU A 254 -0.45 30.49 23.58
CA LEU A 254 -0.74 29.45 22.60
C LEU A 254 -1.51 28.28 23.22
N THR A 255 -1.25 27.93 24.47
CA THR A 255 -2.02 26.90 25.20
C THR A 255 -3.47 27.33 25.35
N ASP A 256 -3.72 28.58 25.75
CA ASP A 256 -5.05 29.16 25.88
C ASP A 256 -5.76 29.21 24.52
N LEU A 257 -5.09 29.73 23.48
CA LEU A 257 -5.63 29.77 22.11
C LEU A 257 -6.01 28.36 21.62
N LEU A 258 -5.16 27.36 21.83
CA LEU A 258 -5.47 25.96 21.50
C LEU A 258 -6.69 25.45 22.27
N GLY A 259 -6.83 25.79 23.56
CA GLY A 259 -7.99 25.42 24.37
C GLY A 259 -9.30 26.04 23.85
N GLU A 260 -9.22 27.31 23.42
CA GLU A 260 -10.35 28.10 22.92
C GLU A 260 -10.80 27.73 21.50
N LEU A 261 -10.02 26.94 20.75
CA LEU A 261 -10.38 26.54 19.38
C LEU A 261 -11.79 25.95 19.32
N GLN A 262 -12.58 26.40 18.36
CA GLN A 262 -13.95 25.91 18.13
C GLN A 262 -14.04 25.22 16.77
N ARG A 263 -15.16 24.52 16.56
CA ARG A 263 -15.50 23.96 15.24
C ARG A 263 -15.58 25.08 14.20
N ASP A 264 -15.35 24.72 12.94
CA ASP A 264 -15.59 25.63 11.81
C ASP A 264 -17.03 26.16 11.91
N PRO A 265 -17.24 27.49 11.94
CA PRO A 265 -18.54 28.07 12.29
C PRO A 265 -19.58 27.91 11.16
N TRP A 266 -19.21 27.36 10.02
CA TRP A 266 -20.08 27.22 8.87
C TRP A 266 -20.95 25.97 9.00
N PRO A 267 -22.30 26.11 8.94
CA PRO A 267 -23.17 24.95 9.04
C PRO A 267 -23.02 24.04 7.81
N VAL A 268 -23.10 22.73 8.04
CA VAL A 268 -23.06 21.71 6.98
C VAL A 268 -24.48 21.34 6.59
N PRO A 269 -24.93 21.60 5.36
CA PRO A 269 -26.27 21.22 4.91
C PRO A 269 -26.47 19.70 4.93
N GLN A 270 -27.73 19.25 5.05
CA GLN A 270 -28.06 17.83 4.94
C GLN A 270 -27.55 17.22 3.62
N GLY A 271 -27.02 16.00 3.70
CA GLY A 271 -26.48 15.30 2.54
C GLY A 271 -25.15 15.86 2.01
N LYS A 272 -24.47 16.73 2.79
CA LYS A 272 -23.18 17.31 2.41
C LYS A 272 -22.08 17.03 3.44
N ARG A 273 -20.84 17.10 2.95
CA ARG A 273 -19.60 17.13 3.73
C ARG A 273 -19.26 18.57 4.10
N PRO A 274 -18.49 18.80 5.18
CA PRO A 274 -17.90 20.11 5.46
C PRO A 274 -17.05 20.60 4.28
N LEU A 275 -16.98 21.92 4.08
CA LEU A 275 -16.11 22.54 3.09
C LEU A 275 -14.69 22.67 3.66
N ARG A 276 -13.77 21.84 3.19
CA ARG A 276 -12.42 21.73 3.73
C ARG A 276 -11.37 22.08 2.69
N SER A 277 -10.55 23.07 3.03
CA SER A 277 -9.58 23.69 2.12
C SER A 277 -8.12 23.32 2.44
N THR A 278 -7.86 22.03 2.71
CA THR A 278 -6.55 21.51 3.13
C THR A 278 -5.41 21.91 2.20
N GLY A 279 -5.63 21.84 0.89
CA GLY A 279 -4.59 22.16 -0.11
C GLY A 279 -4.11 23.61 -0.05
N ILE A 280 -4.99 24.56 0.28
CA ILE A 280 -4.61 25.97 0.44
C ILE A 280 -3.96 26.19 1.80
N ALA A 281 -4.46 25.56 2.86
CA ALA A 281 -3.85 25.65 4.19
C ALA A 281 -2.37 25.21 4.15
N LEU A 282 -2.09 24.09 3.47
CA LEU A 282 -0.72 23.63 3.23
C LEU A 282 0.10 24.58 2.34
N SER A 283 -0.48 25.13 1.27
CA SER A 283 0.21 26.09 0.39
C SER A 283 0.64 27.36 1.15
N ILE A 284 -0.23 27.87 2.03
CA ILE A 284 0.05 29.01 2.91
C ILE A 284 1.11 28.65 3.95
N ALA A 285 1.00 27.49 4.61
CA ALA A 285 1.99 27.03 5.59
C ALA A 285 3.40 26.92 4.98
N ILE A 286 3.51 26.28 3.81
CA ILE A 286 4.78 26.15 3.09
C ILE A 286 5.26 27.52 2.59
N GLY A 287 4.37 28.37 2.08
CA GLY A 287 4.72 29.72 1.60
C GLY A 287 5.22 30.66 2.71
N LEU A 288 4.66 30.53 3.92
CA LEU A 288 5.09 31.26 5.12
C LEU A 288 6.54 30.87 5.48
N LEU A 289 6.82 29.57 5.58
CA LEU A 289 8.17 29.09 5.90
C LEU A 289 9.19 29.39 4.79
N GLU A 290 8.78 29.27 3.53
CA GLU A 290 9.59 29.61 2.35
C GLU A 290 10.03 31.09 2.36
N GLY A 291 9.19 32.00 2.86
CA GLY A 291 9.49 33.42 2.96
C GLY A 291 10.29 33.85 4.19
N THR A 292 10.32 33.01 5.23
CA THR A 292 10.88 33.39 6.54
C THR A 292 12.12 32.58 6.90
N PHE A 293 12.05 31.26 6.78
CA PHE A 293 13.12 30.33 7.19
C PHE A 293 13.41 29.28 6.10
N PRO A 294 13.85 29.68 4.89
CA PRO A 294 14.28 28.73 3.88
C PRO A 294 15.55 27.99 4.34
N ASN A 295 15.71 26.73 3.92
CA ASN A 295 16.85 25.87 4.21
C ASN A 295 17.14 25.66 5.71
N THR A 296 16.11 25.73 6.54
CA THR A 296 16.17 25.52 7.99
C THR A 296 15.28 24.34 8.37
N GLY A 297 15.65 23.57 9.41
CA GLY A 297 14.83 22.49 9.92
C GLY A 297 13.48 22.97 10.44
N ALA A 298 12.43 22.73 9.67
CA ALA A 298 11.05 23.08 10.00
C ALA A 298 10.12 21.91 9.75
N ARG A 299 9.10 21.77 10.59
CA ARG A 299 8.12 20.69 10.57
C ARG A 299 6.71 21.25 10.49
N VAL A 300 6.06 21.05 9.34
CA VAL A 300 4.64 21.38 9.11
C VAL A 300 3.82 20.16 9.52
N MET A 301 2.96 20.31 10.52
CA MET A 301 2.15 19.22 11.06
C MET A 301 0.69 19.44 10.70
N LEU A 302 0.20 18.72 9.68
CA LEU A 302 -1.20 18.76 9.27
C LEU A 302 -2.03 17.80 10.09
N PHE A 303 -3.09 18.29 10.72
CA PHE A 303 -4.13 17.49 11.37
C PHE A 303 -5.42 17.65 10.58
N THR A 304 -5.96 16.56 10.06
CA THR A 304 -7.18 16.55 9.23
C THR A 304 -8.10 15.40 9.64
N GLY A 305 -9.41 15.66 9.76
CA GLY A 305 -10.39 14.59 10.05
C GLY A 305 -11.36 14.36 8.93
N GLY A 306 -10.85 14.02 7.74
CA GLY A 306 -11.64 13.90 6.50
C GLY A 306 -10.97 14.49 5.25
N PRO A 307 -11.59 14.33 4.06
CA PRO A 307 -10.98 14.68 2.78
C PRO A 307 -11.08 16.17 2.44
N PRO A 308 -10.14 16.72 1.64
CA PRO A 308 -10.28 18.05 1.04
C PRO A 308 -11.48 18.11 0.08
N THR A 309 -12.42 19.02 0.32
CA THR A 309 -13.68 19.17 -0.46
C THR A 309 -13.80 20.52 -1.16
N GLN A 310 -12.82 21.42 -0.98
CA GLN A 310 -12.83 22.75 -1.58
C GLN A 310 -11.42 23.17 -2.02
N GLY A 311 -11.36 23.89 -3.14
CA GLY A 311 -10.15 24.53 -3.64
C GLY A 311 -9.18 23.58 -4.36
N PRO A 312 -7.97 24.06 -4.71
CA PRO A 312 -6.89 23.24 -5.21
C PRO A 312 -6.54 22.11 -4.24
N GLY A 313 -6.26 20.92 -4.75
CA GLY A 313 -6.03 19.73 -3.93
C GLY A 313 -7.31 19.04 -3.43
N MET A 314 -8.49 19.44 -3.93
CA MET A 314 -9.77 18.77 -3.66
C MET A 314 -9.75 17.29 -4.11
N VAL A 315 -10.19 16.39 -3.22
CA VAL A 315 -10.19 14.93 -3.41
C VAL A 315 -11.57 14.40 -3.75
N VAL A 316 -12.61 14.99 -3.18
CA VAL A 316 -14.01 14.63 -3.41
C VAL A 316 -14.89 15.87 -3.35
N GLY A 317 -16.03 15.86 -4.04
CA GLY A 317 -17.03 16.92 -3.89
C GLY A 317 -17.69 16.93 -2.50
N ASP A 318 -18.42 18.00 -2.22
CA ASP A 318 -19.15 18.18 -0.97
C ASP A 318 -20.41 17.32 -0.86
N GLU A 319 -20.96 16.80 -1.96
CA GLU A 319 -22.17 15.97 -1.93
C GLU A 319 -21.89 14.53 -1.44
N LEU A 320 -22.55 14.09 -0.36
CA LEU A 320 -22.37 12.75 0.23
C LEU A 320 -22.79 11.61 -0.70
N LYS A 321 -23.72 11.87 -1.63
CA LYS A 321 -24.16 10.90 -2.64
C LYS A 321 -23.02 10.44 -3.55
N THR A 322 -21.97 11.25 -3.69
CA THR A 322 -20.76 10.88 -4.42
C THR A 322 -19.77 10.27 -3.44
N PRO A 323 -19.41 8.99 -3.61
CA PRO A 323 -18.43 8.34 -2.74
C PRO A 323 -17.02 8.88 -2.98
N ILE A 324 -16.15 8.67 -2.00
CA ILE A 324 -14.71 8.87 -2.19
C ILE A 324 -14.18 7.76 -3.10
N ARG A 325 -13.22 8.08 -3.98
CA ARG A 325 -12.64 7.11 -4.92
C ARG A 325 -12.14 5.84 -4.25
N SER A 326 -12.38 4.70 -4.89
CA SER A 326 -11.83 3.38 -4.58
C SER A 326 -10.73 2.98 -5.58
N TRP A 327 -9.99 1.89 -5.32
CA TRP A 327 -9.05 1.35 -6.32
C TRP A 327 -9.74 0.96 -7.63
N HIS A 328 -10.99 0.50 -7.57
CA HIS A 328 -11.78 0.16 -8.76
C HIS A 328 -12.11 1.40 -9.60
N ASP A 329 -12.46 2.51 -8.94
CA ASP A 329 -12.70 3.78 -9.64
C ASP A 329 -11.42 4.28 -10.32
N ILE A 330 -10.26 4.11 -9.68
CA ILE A 330 -8.96 4.52 -10.23
C ILE A 330 -8.62 3.68 -11.46
N GLN A 331 -8.78 2.35 -11.39
CA GLN A 331 -8.51 1.43 -12.50
C GLN A 331 -9.42 1.69 -13.71
N LYS A 332 -10.67 2.09 -13.47
CA LYS A 332 -11.64 2.45 -14.53
C LYS A 332 -11.55 3.91 -14.97
N ASP A 333 -10.54 4.66 -14.52
CA ASP A 333 -10.35 6.11 -14.75
C ASP A 333 -11.60 6.96 -14.40
N ASN A 334 -12.37 6.51 -13.40
CA ASN A 334 -13.56 7.18 -12.87
C ASN A 334 -13.25 8.11 -11.66
N ALA A 335 -11.99 8.22 -11.27
CA ALA A 335 -11.54 9.08 -10.17
C ALA A 335 -11.29 10.54 -10.63
N ARG A 336 -12.37 11.32 -10.78
CA ARG A 336 -12.37 12.67 -11.38
C ARG A 336 -11.34 13.67 -10.83
N HIS A 337 -11.05 13.60 -9.54
CA HIS A 337 -10.20 14.59 -8.85
C HIS A 337 -8.73 14.17 -8.74
N LEU A 338 -8.44 12.86 -8.80
CA LEU A 338 -7.15 12.26 -8.45
C LEU A 338 -5.98 12.95 -9.15
N LYS A 339 -5.95 12.95 -10.49
CA LYS A 339 -4.82 13.49 -11.28
C LYS A 339 -4.53 14.97 -10.97
N LYS A 340 -5.57 15.78 -10.77
CA LYS A 340 -5.42 17.22 -10.46
C LYS A 340 -4.91 17.44 -9.04
N ALA A 341 -5.43 16.69 -8.08
CA ALA A 341 -5.05 16.79 -6.68
C ALA A 341 -3.63 16.28 -6.43
N THR A 342 -3.27 15.11 -6.96
CA THR A 342 -1.90 14.55 -6.87
C THR A 342 -0.86 15.54 -7.40
N LYS A 343 -1.07 16.08 -8.61
CA LYS A 343 -0.15 17.06 -9.21
C LYS A 343 0.01 18.32 -8.34
N TYR A 344 -1.07 18.77 -7.70
CA TYR A 344 -1.03 19.94 -6.83
C TYR A 344 -0.20 19.67 -5.56
N TYR A 345 -0.42 18.54 -4.88
CA TYR A 345 0.36 18.18 -3.69
C TYR A 345 1.81 17.86 -4.02
N GLU A 346 2.10 17.27 -5.18
CA GLU A 346 3.49 17.05 -5.64
C GLU A 346 4.23 18.39 -5.81
N ALA A 347 3.58 19.42 -6.34
CA ALA A 347 4.18 20.75 -6.45
C ALA A 347 4.50 21.35 -5.06
N LEU A 348 3.60 21.17 -4.08
CA LEU A 348 3.83 21.59 -2.70
C LEU A 348 4.96 20.79 -2.04
N ALA A 349 4.99 19.47 -2.24
CA ALA A 349 6.01 18.58 -1.69
C ALA A 349 7.41 18.96 -2.19
N ASN A 350 7.55 19.23 -3.49
CA ASN A 350 8.81 19.69 -4.07
C ASN A 350 9.25 21.06 -3.50
N ARG A 351 8.32 22.01 -3.33
CA ARG A 351 8.61 23.31 -2.71
C ARG A 351 9.11 23.15 -1.26
N ALA A 352 8.44 22.32 -0.45
CA ALA A 352 8.87 22.04 0.92
C ALA A 352 10.24 21.35 0.94
N ALA A 353 10.46 20.35 0.09
CA ALA A 353 11.71 19.61 0.02
C ALA A 353 12.91 20.49 -0.38
N VAL A 354 12.74 21.33 -1.40
CA VAL A 354 13.77 22.29 -1.84
C VAL A 354 14.15 23.21 -0.68
N ASN A 355 13.17 23.71 0.08
CA ASN A 355 13.42 24.57 1.24
C ASN A 355 13.81 23.82 2.52
N GLY A 356 13.85 22.49 2.52
CA GLY A 356 14.29 21.69 3.66
C GLY A 356 13.28 21.57 4.79
N HIS A 357 12.00 21.76 4.48
CA HIS A 357 10.89 21.62 5.43
C HIS A 357 10.28 20.22 5.31
N SER A 358 9.92 19.62 6.43
CA SER A 358 9.14 18.38 6.47
C SER A 358 7.65 18.64 6.61
N VAL A 359 6.84 17.74 6.04
CA VAL A 359 5.38 17.79 6.15
C VAL A 359 4.86 16.47 6.69
N ASP A 360 4.31 16.51 7.90
CA ASP A 360 3.60 15.40 8.52
C ASP A 360 2.10 15.50 8.22
N ILE A 361 1.44 14.35 8.11
CA ILE A 361 0.01 14.21 7.93
C ILE A 361 -0.54 13.30 9.03
N TYR A 362 -1.33 13.87 9.93
CA TYR A 362 -2.09 13.17 10.97
C TYR A 362 -3.56 13.16 10.55
N ALA A 363 -4.00 12.03 10.00
CA ALA A 363 -5.32 11.85 9.43
C ALA A 363 -6.18 10.94 10.31
N CYS A 364 -7.18 11.50 10.99
CA CYS A 364 -8.08 10.72 11.84
C CYS A 364 -9.53 10.91 11.43
N ALA A 365 -10.09 9.92 10.73
CA ALA A 365 -11.47 9.92 10.27
C ALA A 365 -11.98 8.50 10.00
N LEU A 366 -13.30 8.32 10.08
CA LEU A 366 -13.94 7.03 9.78
C LEU A 366 -13.90 6.62 8.30
N ASP A 367 -13.62 7.56 7.40
CA ASP A 367 -13.51 7.36 5.95
C ASP A 367 -12.18 7.96 5.46
N GLN A 368 -11.87 7.78 4.19
CA GLN A 368 -10.64 8.25 3.56
C GLN A 368 -10.46 9.76 3.65
N THR A 369 -9.22 10.21 3.77
CA THR A 369 -8.83 11.63 3.96
C THR A 369 -8.05 12.22 2.80
N GLY A 370 -7.73 11.41 1.77
CA GLY A 370 -6.94 11.84 0.62
C GLY A 370 -5.45 11.60 0.77
N LEU A 371 -5.05 10.61 1.56
CA LEU A 371 -3.65 10.23 1.73
C LEU A 371 -3.00 9.81 0.41
N LEU A 372 -3.73 9.16 -0.51
CA LEU A 372 -3.18 8.82 -1.83
C LEU A 372 -2.66 10.05 -2.58
N GLU A 373 -3.41 11.14 -2.58
CA GLU A 373 -3.07 12.39 -3.25
C GLU A 373 -1.96 13.14 -2.50
N MET A 374 -1.98 13.10 -1.16
CA MET A 374 -1.09 13.88 -0.30
C MET A 374 0.21 13.15 0.08
N LYS A 375 0.35 11.85 -0.14
CA LYS A 375 1.49 11.02 0.31
C LYS A 375 2.85 11.59 -0.08
N CYS A 376 2.95 12.26 -1.22
CA CYS A 376 4.19 12.86 -1.71
C CYS A 376 4.77 13.90 -0.73
N LEU A 377 3.93 14.63 0.02
CA LEU A 377 4.35 15.63 1.01
C LEU A 377 5.26 15.00 2.06
N SER A 378 4.84 13.87 2.63
CA SER A 378 5.59 13.16 3.66
C SER A 378 6.63 12.19 3.08
N ASN A 379 6.34 11.56 1.94
CA ASN A 379 7.27 10.63 1.28
C ASN A 379 8.55 11.35 0.83
N LEU A 380 8.44 12.53 0.21
CA LEU A 380 9.62 13.24 -0.30
C LEU A 380 10.40 13.94 0.82
N THR A 381 9.72 14.45 1.84
CA THR A 381 10.36 15.28 2.87
C THR A 381 10.83 14.49 4.10
N GLY A 382 10.42 13.22 4.24
CA GLY A 382 10.68 12.44 5.45
C GLY A 382 9.76 12.74 6.63
N GLY A 383 8.65 13.47 6.38
CA GLY A 383 7.58 13.62 7.36
C GLY A 383 6.82 12.32 7.62
N HIS A 384 6.03 12.27 8.68
CA HIS A 384 5.22 11.11 9.08
C HIS A 384 3.83 11.12 8.44
N ILE A 385 3.29 9.94 8.14
CA ILE A 385 1.85 9.74 7.92
C ILE A 385 1.33 8.87 9.04
N VAL A 386 0.36 9.39 9.79
CA VAL A 386 -0.40 8.68 10.80
C VAL A 386 -1.85 8.63 10.34
N MET A 387 -2.43 7.44 10.36
CA MET A 387 -3.85 7.24 10.07
C MET A 387 -4.55 6.59 11.24
N GLY A 388 -5.80 6.98 11.49
CA GLY A 388 -6.66 6.38 12.51
C GLY A 388 -8.12 6.76 12.30
N ASP A 389 -8.99 6.21 13.13
CA ASP A 389 -10.44 6.42 13.00
C ASP A 389 -10.89 7.75 13.64
N SER A 390 -10.19 8.18 14.70
CA SER A 390 -10.54 9.34 15.52
C SER A 390 -9.29 9.84 16.28
N PHE A 391 -9.22 11.16 16.54
CA PHE A 391 -8.17 11.76 17.36
C PHE A 391 -8.36 11.39 18.85
N ASN A 392 -9.58 11.03 19.26
CA ASN A 392 -9.91 10.56 20.60
C ASN A 392 -9.61 9.06 20.81
N THR A 393 -8.47 8.60 20.30
CA THR A 393 -8.02 7.20 20.47
C THR A 393 -6.66 7.15 21.15
N SER A 394 -6.42 6.12 21.95
CA SER A 394 -5.08 5.86 22.52
C SER A 394 -4.03 5.68 21.43
N LEU A 395 -4.42 5.07 20.30
CA LEU A 395 -3.60 4.89 19.10
C LEU A 395 -3.02 6.22 18.61
N PHE A 396 -3.86 7.24 18.39
CA PHE A 396 -3.41 8.55 17.96
C PHE A 396 -2.60 9.25 19.05
N LYS A 397 -3.15 9.37 20.27
CA LYS A 397 -2.52 10.14 21.37
C LYS A 397 -1.09 9.64 21.66
N GLN A 398 -0.90 8.33 21.76
CA GLN A 398 0.43 7.74 21.99
C GLN A 398 1.35 7.86 20.77
N THR A 399 0.83 7.62 19.56
CA THR A 399 1.63 7.75 18.33
C THR A 399 2.16 9.18 18.17
N PHE A 400 1.31 10.19 18.42
CA PHE A 400 1.68 11.59 18.31
C PHE A 400 2.73 11.98 19.37
N GLN A 401 2.57 11.53 20.61
CA GLN A 401 3.57 11.76 21.66
C GLN A 401 4.95 11.19 21.28
N ARG A 402 5.00 10.01 20.64
CA ARG A 402 6.26 9.35 20.23
C ARG A 402 7.05 10.11 19.16
N VAL A 403 6.39 10.99 18.40
CA VAL A 403 7.08 11.89 17.47
C VAL A 403 8.12 12.74 18.19
N PHE A 404 7.85 13.09 19.46
CA PHE A 404 8.71 13.89 20.33
C PHE A 404 9.54 13.04 21.31
N SER A 405 9.75 11.76 20.99
CA SER A 405 10.61 10.88 21.78
C SER A 405 12.03 11.44 21.89
N LYS A 406 12.58 11.32 23.10
CA LYS A 406 13.92 11.78 23.42
C LYS A 406 14.91 10.61 23.46
N ASP A 407 16.18 10.92 23.23
CA ASP A 407 17.29 9.99 23.41
C ASP A 407 17.72 9.93 24.89
N TYR A 408 18.82 9.23 25.18
CA TYR A 408 19.36 9.11 26.53
C TYR A 408 19.92 10.43 27.09
N ASN A 409 20.18 11.43 26.24
CA ASN A 409 20.63 12.77 26.63
C ASN A 409 19.45 13.75 26.85
N GLY A 410 18.21 13.30 26.65
CA GLY A 410 17.04 14.17 26.73
C GLY A 410 16.82 15.06 25.49
N GLU A 411 17.54 14.80 24.40
CA GLU A 411 17.41 15.51 23.12
C GLU A 411 16.42 14.75 22.23
N PHE A 412 15.67 15.43 21.34
CA PHE A 412 14.75 14.69 20.46
C PHE A 412 15.51 13.79 19.50
N ARG A 413 14.94 12.61 19.21
CA ARG A 413 15.48 11.67 18.21
C ARG A 413 15.32 12.16 16.76
N MET A 414 14.60 13.25 16.52
CA MET A 414 14.45 13.81 15.18
C MET A 414 15.67 14.64 14.77
N ALA A 415 16.00 14.59 13.49
CA ALA A 415 17.03 15.37 12.84
C ALA A 415 16.46 16.05 11.59
N PHE A 416 17.07 17.16 11.16
CA PHE A 416 16.55 17.96 10.05
C PHE A 416 17.61 18.28 9.00
N GLY A 417 17.15 18.62 7.79
CA GLY A 417 18.00 19.14 6.72
C GLY A 417 19.12 18.19 6.28
N GLY A 418 18.87 16.88 6.37
CA GLY A 418 19.80 15.84 5.99
C GLY A 418 20.24 15.94 4.54
N THR A 419 21.54 15.85 4.29
CA THR A 419 22.13 15.72 2.96
C THR A 419 23.00 14.47 2.96
N LEU A 420 22.57 13.44 2.26
CA LEU A 420 23.32 12.21 2.05
C LEU A 420 24.11 12.31 0.75
N GLU A 421 25.43 12.22 0.84
CA GLU A 421 26.33 12.04 -0.30
C GLU A 421 26.91 10.63 -0.30
N VAL A 422 26.92 9.98 -1.46
CA VAL A 422 27.46 8.63 -1.65
C VAL A 422 28.67 8.67 -2.59
N LYS A 423 29.81 8.18 -2.10
CA LYS A 423 31.06 8.06 -2.84
C LYS A 423 31.42 6.59 -2.99
N THR A 424 31.83 6.18 -4.19
CA THR A 424 32.14 4.78 -4.51
C THR A 424 33.53 4.66 -5.15
N SER A 425 34.13 3.47 -5.06
CA SER A 425 35.25 3.09 -5.93
C SER A 425 34.87 3.22 -7.40
N ARG A 426 35.83 3.48 -8.29
CA ARG A 426 35.58 3.75 -9.72
C ARG A 426 34.86 2.61 -10.46
N GLU A 427 34.96 1.38 -9.97
CA GLU A 427 34.33 0.18 -10.54
C GLU A 427 32.86 0.00 -10.14
N LEU A 428 32.35 0.86 -9.26
CA LEU A 428 30.98 0.84 -8.76
C LEU A 428 30.34 2.22 -8.97
N LYS A 429 29.14 2.23 -9.55
CA LYS A 429 28.33 3.44 -9.71
C LYS A 429 27.03 3.32 -8.93
N VAL A 430 26.42 4.45 -8.60
CA VAL A 430 25.14 4.57 -7.90
C VAL A 430 24.04 4.71 -8.94
N SER A 431 23.11 3.77 -8.94
CA SER A 431 21.91 3.78 -9.80
C SER A 431 20.79 4.62 -9.22
N GLY A 432 20.67 4.68 -7.90
CA GLY A 432 19.73 5.56 -7.23
C GLY A 432 19.31 5.08 -5.85
N ALA A 433 18.32 5.76 -5.27
CA ALA A 433 17.81 5.51 -3.94
C ALA A 433 16.29 5.29 -3.92
N ILE A 434 15.79 4.42 -3.03
CA ILE A 434 14.37 4.28 -2.70
C ILE A 434 14.18 4.45 -1.19
N GLY A 435 13.39 5.44 -0.82
CA GLY A 435 13.06 5.81 0.56
C GLY A 435 12.76 7.31 0.65
N PRO A 436 12.61 7.87 1.87
CA PRO A 436 12.18 9.26 2.03
C PRO A 436 13.28 10.26 1.68
N CYS A 437 13.44 10.58 0.39
CA CYS A 437 14.50 11.47 -0.06
C CYS A 437 14.15 12.14 -1.41
N VAL A 438 14.83 13.26 -1.69
CA VAL A 438 14.75 13.98 -2.98
C VAL A 438 16.14 14.13 -3.58
N SER A 439 16.23 13.99 -4.90
CA SER A 439 17.49 14.20 -5.64
C SER A 439 17.97 15.65 -5.53
N LEU A 440 19.26 15.84 -5.25
CA LEU A 440 19.94 17.14 -5.40
C LEU A 440 20.54 17.34 -6.80
N ASN A 441 20.27 16.42 -7.74
CA ASN A 441 20.74 16.45 -9.13
C ASN A 441 22.25 16.70 -9.26
N THR A 442 23.02 16.21 -8.28
CA THR A 442 24.48 16.36 -8.27
C THR A 442 25.09 15.24 -9.09
N LYS A 443 25.67 15.61 -10.24
CA LYS A 443 26.36 14.68 -11.13
C LYS A 443 27.78 14.42 -10.63
N GLY A 444 28.31 13.25 -10.94
CA GLY A 444 29.66 12.85 -10.57
C GLY A 444 30.09 11.56 -11.26
N PRO A 445 31.38 11.18 -11.16
CA PRO A 445 31.90 9.96 -11.80
C PRO A 445 31.25 8.68 -11.24
N CYS A 446 30.70 8.74 -10.02
CA CYS A 446 29.99 7.65 -9.38
C CYS A 446 28.52 7.53 -9.79
N VAL A 447 27.96 8.41 -10.63
CA VAL A 447 26.54 8.33 -11.04
C VAL A 447 26.39 7.39 -12.23
N SER A 448 25.50 6.39 -12.12
CA SER A 448 25.15 5.47 -13.20
C SER A 448 24.18 6.12 -14.18
N ASP A 449 24.26 5.67 -15.44
CA ASP A 449 23.29 6.01 -16.50
C ASP A 449 22.02 5.12 -16.41
N ASN A 450 22.09 4.00 -15.69
CA ASN A 450 20.97 3.11 -15.42
C ASN A 450 20.33 3.46 -14.08
N GLU A 451 19.27 4.27 -14.14
CA GLU A 451 18.58 4.81 -12.96
C GLU A 451 17.64 3.79 -12.30
N MET A 452 17.68 3.71 -10.97
CA MET A 452 16.77 2.89 -10.16
C MET A 452 16.23 3.70 -8.99
N GLY A 453 14.91 3.88 -8.91
CA GLY A 453 14.29 4.77 -7.92
C GLY A 453 14.56 6.23 -8.22
N VAL A 454 14.91 7.02 -7.19
CA VAL A 454 15.37 8.40 -7.33
C VAL A 454 16.85 8.39 -7.74
N GLY A 455 17.09 8.27 -9.05
CA GLY A 455 18.41 8.15 -9.67
C GLY A 455 19.01 9.46 -10.16
N GLY A 456 20.02 9.35 -11.02
CA GLY A 456 20.63 10.48 -11.72
C GLY A 456 21.44 11.44 -10.82
N THR A 457 21.78 11.03 -9.61
CA THR A 457 22.51 11.83 -8.62
C THR A 457 23.38 10.94 -7.72
N CYS A 458 24.37 11.53 -7.06
CA CYS A 458 25.07 10.91 -5.93
C CYS A 458 24.76 11.60 -4.59
N GLN A 459 23.84 12.57 -4.61
CA GLN A 459 23.40 13.31 -3.43
C GLN A 459 21.88 13.39 -3.33
N TRP A 460 21.37 13.16 -2.12
CA TRP A 460 19.95 13.26 -1.78
C TRP A 460 19.75 14.13 -0.56
N LYS A 461 18.65 14.88 -0.56
CA LYS A 461 18.16 15.64 0.59
C LYS A 461 17.06 14.85 1.30
N ILE A 462 17.11 14.87 2.63
CA ILE A 462 16.17 14.22 3.54
C ILE A 462 15.79 15.28 4.58
N CYS A 463 14.61 15.90 4.43
CA CYS A 463 14.30 17.10 5.21
C CYS A 463 14.09 16.81 6.70
N SER A 464 13.55 15.64 7.02
CA SER A 464 13.45 15.09 8.37
C SER A 464 13.90 13.64 8.39
N LEU A 465 14.73 13.28 9.36
CA LEU A 465 15.20 11.91 9.57
C LEU A 465 15.11 11.52 11.04
N THR A 466 15.02 10.22 11.28
CA THR A 466 15.02 9.58 12.61
C THR A 466 16.02 8.43 12.62
N PRO A 467 16.36 7.86 13.78
CA PRO A 467 17.25 6.70 13.85
C PRO A 467 16.73 5.46 13.12
N ALA A 468 15.42 5.37 12.87
CA ALA A 468 14.80 4.28 12.09
C ALA A 468 14.79 4.55 10.58
N THR A 469 15.06 5.79 10.14
CA THR A 469 15.00 6.16 8.71
C THR A 469 16.02 5.36 7.92
N THR A 470 15.55 4.50 7.01
CA THR A 470 16.39 3.58 6.24
C THR A 470 16.13 3.73 4.74
N LEU A 471 17.19 4.00 3.98
CA LEU A 471 17.17 4.10 2.52
C LEU A 471 17.66 2.82 1.86
N ALA A 472 17.09 2.45 0.71
CA ALA A 472 17.64 1.43 -0.16
C ALA A 472 18.46 2.10 -1.25
N LEU A 473 19.74 1.74 -1.36
CA LEU A 473 20.67 2.28 -2.34
C LEU A 473 21.06 1.18 -3.32
N TYR A 474 20.94 1.46 -4.61
CA TYR A 474 21.21 0.51 -5.68
C TYR A 474 22.47 0.91 -6.43
N PHE A 475 23.30 -0.08 -6.73
CA PHE A 475 24.60 0.12 -7.37
C PHE A 475 24.75 -0.73 -8.62
N GLU A 476 25.61 -0.26 -9.51
CA GLU A 476 25.98 -0.93 -10.74
C GLU A 476 27.50 -1.16 -10.76
N VAL A 477 27.91 -2.41 -10.96
CA VAL A 477 29.31 -2.73 -11.27
C VAL A 477 29.57 -2.34 -12.72
N VAL A 478 30.56 -1.48 -12.95
CA VAL A 478 30.91 -0.98 -14.30
C VAL A 478 32.20 -1.55 -14.86
N ASN A 479 32.94 -2.32 -14.07
CA ASN A 479 34.17 -2.95 -14.53
C ASN A 479 33.90 -3.95 -15.67
N GLN A 480 34.77 -3.96 -16.67
CA GLN A 480 34.60 -4.78 -17.87
C GLN A 480 34.83 -6.27 -17.57
N HIS A 481 34.24 -7.18 -18.35
CA HIS A 481 34.28 -8.62 -18.08
C HIS A 481 35.68 -9.23 -18.01
N ASN A 482 36.61 -8.76 -18.85
CA ASN A 482 37.99 -9.25 -18.88
C ASN A 482 38.97 -8.34 -18.14
N ALA A 483 38.47 -7.33 -17.41
CA ALA A 483 39.33 -6.45 -16.63
C ALA A 483 39.82 -7.17 -15.37
N PRO A 484 41.06 -6.92 -14.91
CA PRO A 484 41.57 -7.52 -13.70
C PRO A 484 40.75 -7.08 -12.48
N ILE A 485 40.81 -7.89 -11.42
CA ILE A 485 40.27 -7.49 -10.12
C ILE A 485 40.90 -6.15 -9.70
N PRO A 486 40.10 -5.17 -9.25
CA PRO A 486 40.60 -3.85 -8.84
C PRO A 486 41.72 -3.91 -7.81
N GLN A 487 42.63 -2.92 -7.87
CA GLN A 487 43.76 -2.81 -6.96
C GLN A 487 43.28 -2.79 -5.50
N GLY A 488 43.84 -3.66 -4.66
CA GLY A 488 43.41 -3.84 -3.26
C GLY A 488 42.31 -4.88 -3.07
N GLY A 489 41.78 -5.48 -4.15
CA GLY A 489 40.85 -6.63 -4.09
C GLY A 489 39.48 -6.32 -3.50
N ARG A 490 39.18 -5.05 -3.19
CA ARG A 490 37.98 -4.60 -2.47
C ARG A 490 37.36 -3.40 -3.15
N GLY A 491 36.03 -3.37 -3.21
CA GLY A 491 35.26 -2.19 -3.55
C GLY A 491 34.87 -1.46 -2.27
N ALA A 492 34.92 -0.13 -2.28
CA ALA A 492 34.57 0.71 -1.15
C ALA A 492 33.38 1.62 -1.46
N ILE A 493 32.57 1.89 -0.44
CA ILE A 493 31.49 2.87 -0.47
C ILE A 493 31.59 3.72 0.80
N GLN A 494 31.49 5.03 0.65
CA GLN A 494 31.43 5.97 1.76
C GLN A 494 30.12 6.78 1.66
N PHE A 495 29.37 6.74 2.75
CA PHE A 495 28.15 7.51 2.97
C PHE A 495 28.50 8.68 3.88
N VAL A 496 28.13 9.90 3.47
CA VAL A 496 28.36 11.13 4.23
C VAL A 496 27.02 11.82 4.41
N THR A 497 26.47 11.76 5.63
CA THR A 497 25.18 12.37 5.98
C THR A 497 25.42 13.61 6.81
N GLN A 498 25.17 14.79 6.24
CA GLN A 498 25.24 16.07 6.95
C GLN A 498 23.85 16.47 7.40
N TYR A 499 23.65 16.85 8.65
CA TYR A 499 22.33 17.17 9.16
C TYR A 499 22.37 18.15 10.35
N GLN A 500 21.21 18.72 10.68
CA GLN A 500 20.97 19.51 11.89
C GLN A 500 20.39 18.58 12.97
N HIS A 501 21.13 18.39 14.06
CA HIS A 501 20.66 17.65 15.22
C HIS A 501 19.56 18.44 15.95
N SER A 502 18.73 17.77 16.75
CA SER A 502 17.64 18.41 17.51
C SER A 502 18.14 19.48 18.50
N ASN A 503 19.38 19.35 18.97
CA ASN A 503 20.06 20.35 19.80
C ASN A 503 20.65 21.52 19.00
N THR A 504 20.26 21.68 17.73
CA THR A 504 20.67 22.71 16.76
C THR A 504 22.10 22.63 16.24
N GLN A 505 22.91 21.69 16.72
CA GLN A 505 24.27 21.48 16.22
C GLN A 505 24.25 20.92 14.79
N ARG A 506 25.22 21.32 13.97
CA ARG A 506 25.48 20.66 12.69
C ARG A 506 26.36 19.45 12.93
N ARG A 507 25.90 18.30 12.45
CA ARG A 507 26.63 17.03 12.53
C ARG A 507 26.88 16.45 11.16
N ILE A 508 27.97 15.71 11.03
CA ILE A 508 28.31 14.93 9.84
C ILE A 508 28.53 13.50 10.27
N ARG A 509 27.72 12.58 9.76
CA ARG A 509 27.88 11.15 9.99
C ARG A 509 28.53 10.50 8.77
N VAL A 510 29.62 9.80 8.98
CA VAL A 510 30.40 9.15 7.92
C VAL A 510 30.42 7.66 8.19
N THR A 511 29.96 6.88 7.22
CA THR A 511 30.04 5.42 7.22
C THR A 511 30.85 4.97 6.02
N THR A 512 31.95 4.24 6.23
CA THR A 512 32.76 3.70 5.13
C THR A 512 32.81 2.17 5.23
N ILE A 513 32.35 1.50 4.18
CA ILE A 513 32.38 0.05 4.06
C ILE A 513 33.27 -0.40 2.91
N ALA A 514 33.72 -1.65 2.99
CA ALA A 514 34.34 -2.36 1.87
C ALA A 514 33.77 -3.77 1.76
N ARG A 515 33.68 -4.28 0.52
CA ARG A 515 33.38 -5.68 0.21
C ARG A 515 34.41 -6.20 -0.79
N ASN A 516 34.75 -7.48 -0.70
CA ASN A 516 35.73 -8.08 -1.61
C ASN A 516 35.11 -8.19 -3.02
N TRP A 517 35.96 -8.05 -4.03
CA TRP A 517 35.62 -8.43 -5.40
C TRP A 517 35.90 -9.93 -5.58
N ALA A 518 35.06 -10.61 -6.35
CA ALA A 518 35.23 -12.00 -6.71
C ALA A 518 35.14 -12.18 -8.22
N ASP A 519 35.99 -13.06 -8.74
CA ASP A 519 35.85 -13.55 -10.10
C ASP A 519 34.74 -14.61 -10.13
N ALA A 520 33.62 -14.27 -10.76
CA ALA A 520 32.45 -15.14 -10.79
C ALA A 520 32.70 -16.46 -11.57
N GLN A 521 33.72 -16.54 -12.44
CA GLN A 521 34.03 -17.79 -13.14
C GLN A 521 34.59 -18.86 -12.19
N SER A 522 35.38 -18.45 -11.21
CA SER A 522 36.06 -19.35 -10.27
C SER A 522 35.41 -19.37 -8.88
N GLN A 523 34.66 -18.33 -8.50
CA GLN A 523 34.20 -18.11 -7.12
C GLN A 523 32.68 -17.95 -6.98
N ILE A 524 31.86 -18.46 -7.92
CA ILE A 524 30.40 -18.31 -7.87
C ILE A 524 29.78 -18.85 -6.56
N GLN A 525 30.32 -19.94 -6.00
CA GLN A 525 29.88 -20.51 -4.71
C GLN A 525 30.16 -19.56 -3.53
N HIS A 526 31.26 -18.80 -3.57
CA HIS A 526 31.56 -17.79 -2.56
C HIS A 526 30.64 -16.56 -2.69
N ILE A 527 30.22 -16.23 -3.92
CA ILE A 527 29.23 -15.16 -4.15
C ILE A 527 27.87 -15.60 -3.60
N GLU A 528 27.44 -16.83 -3.90
CA GLU A 528 26.20 -17.42 -3.38
C GLU A 528 26.16 -17.41 -1.85
N SER A 529 27.21 -17.91 -1.19
CA SER A 529 27.28 -17.92 0.28
C SER A 529 27.29 -16.53 0.93
N SER A 530 27.61 -15.48 0.16
CA SER A 530 27.56 -14.09 0.62
C SER A 530 26.20 -13.41 0.44
N PHE A 531 25.22 -14.11 -0.15
CA PHE A 531 23.87 -13.62 -0.40
C PHE A 531 23.11 -13.44 0.91
N ASP A 532 22.58 -12.25 1.11
CA ASP A 532 21.69 -11.93 2.22
C ASP A 532 20.25 -12.00 1.72
N GLN A 533 19.59 -13.14 1.92
CA GLN A 533 18.22 -13.36 1.45
C GLN A 533 17.19 -12.40 2.07
N GLU A 534 17.39 -12.01 3.32
CA GLU A 534 16.52 -11.07 4.02
C GLU A 534 16.64 -9.67 3.42
N ALA A 535 17.86 -9.14 3.32
CA ALA A 535 18.10 -7.83 2.73
C ALA A 535 17.67 -7.78 1.28
N SER A 536 17.94 -8.85 0.52
CA SER A 536 17.54 -8.98 -0.88
C SER A 536 16.02 -8.99 -1.03
N ALA A 537 15.28 -9.68 -0.15
CA ALA A 537 13.82 -9.68 -0.19
C ALA A 537 13.25 -8.27 0.02
N VAL A 538 13.76 -7.51 0.99
CA VAL A 538 13.32 -6.13 1.25
C VAL A 538 13.74 -5.17 0.13
N LEU A 539 14.95 -5.31 -0.42
CA LEU A 539 15.44 -4.48 -1.52
C LEU A 539 14.64 -4.71 -2.82
N MET A 540 14.27 -5.96 -3.10
CA MET A 540 13.40 -6.30 -4.23
C MET A 540 11.95 -5.88 -4.00
N ALA A 541 11.46 -5.99 -2.76
CA ALA A 541 10.14 -5.47 -2.38
C ALA A 541 10.06 -3.96 -2.56
N ARG A 542 11.09 -3.19 -2.16
CA ARG A 542 11.13 -1.73 -2.36
C ARG A 542 11.11 -1.36 -3.84
N LEU A 543 11.78 -2.11 -4.70
CA LEU A 543 11.67 -1.96 -6.16
C LEU A 543 10.26 -2.28 -6.67
N GLY A 544 9.65 -3.36 -6.19
CA GLY A 544 8.28 -3.74 -6.54
C GLY A 544 7.27 -2.66 -6.14
N VAL A 545 7.36 -2.15 -4.91
CA VAL A 545 6.48 -1.08 -4.41
C VAL A 545 6.65 0.21 -5.21
N PHE A 546 7.90 0.59 -5.52
CA PHE A 546 8.19 1.76 -6.34
C PHE A 546 7.62 1.62 -7.75
N ARG A 547 7.80 0.46 -8.39
CA ARG A 547 7.21 0.15 -9.71
C ARG A 547 5.68 0.19 -9.67
N ALA A 548 5.06 -0.33 -8.60
CA ALA A 548 3.61 -0.34 -8.42
C ALA A 548 2.98 1.05 -8.19
N GLU A 549 3.77 2.12 -8.17
CA GLU A 549 3.25 3.50 -8.21
C GLU A 549 3.00 3.99 -9.64
N SER A 550 3.70 3.44 -10.64
CA SER A 550 3.61 3.85 -12.05
C SER A 550 3.15 2.74 -13.00
N GLU A 551 3.39 1.48 -12.66
CA GLU A 551 3.03 0.28 -13.42
C GLU A 551 1.79 -0.40 -12.82
N GLU A 552 1.04 -1.15 -13.65
CA GLU A 552 -0.10 -1.92 -13.16
C GLU A 552 0.33 -3.11 -12.29
N GLY A 553 -0.44 -3.41 -11.24
CA GLY A 553 -0.13 -4.47 -10.27
C GLY A 553 0.25 -5.83 -10.89
N PRO A 554 -0.50 -6.35 -11.88
CA PRO A 554 -0.16 -7.62 -12.54
C PRO A 554 1.22 -7.65 -13.20
N ASP A 555 1.68 -6.53 -13.76
CA ASP A 555 2.99 -6.46 -14.42
C ASP A 555 4.14 -6.47 -13.42
N VAL A 556 3.97 -5.81 -12.27
CA VAL A 556 4.94 -5.84 -11.17
C VAL A 556 5.08 -7.26 -10.61
N LEU A 557 3.97 -7.99 -10.46
CA LEU A 557 3.99 -9.38 -10.00
C LEU A 557 4.70 -10.30 -11.01
N ARG A 558 4.43 -10.14 -12.31
CA ARG A 558 5.14 -10.87 -13.37
C ARG A 558 6.64 -10.57 -13.36
N TRP A 559 7.02 -9.32 -13.13
CA TRP A 559 8.43 -8.95 -13.00
C TRP A 559 9.09 -9.67 -11.81
N LEU A 560 8.42 -9.68 -10.65
CA LEU A 560 8.90 -10.32 -9.43
C LEU A 560 9.07 -11.84 -9.62
N ASP A 561 8.04 -12.51 -10.17
CA ASP A 561 8.06 -13.95 -10.45
C ASP A 561 9.20 -14.30 -11.42
N ARG A 562 9.43 -13.47 -12.46
CA ARG A 562 10.55 -13.65 -13.40
C ARG A 562 11.91 -13.50 -12.72
N GLN A 563 12.06 -12.57 -11.77
CA GLN A 563 13.32 -12.44 -11.02
C GLN A 563 13.54 -13.68 -10.15
N LEU A 564 12.50 -14.15 -9.45
CA LEU A 564 12.60 -15.34 -8.62
C LEU A 564 12.99 -16.59 -9.42
N ILE A 565 12.33 -16.83 -10.56
CA ILE A 565 12.65 -17.96 -11.44
C ILE A 565 14.10 -17.89 -11.92
N ARG A 566 14.57 -16.72 -12.37
CA ARG A 566 15.96 -16.55 -12.83
C ARG A 566 16.98 -16.77 -11.73
N LEU A 567 16.68 -16.33 -10.50
CA LEU A 567 17.55 -16.56 -9.35
C LEU A 567 17.65 -18.06 -9.04
N CYS A 568 16.51 -18.77 -9.01
CA CYS A 568 16.45 -20.22 -8.81
C CYS A 568 17.14 -20.99 -9.94
N GLN A 569 17.05 -20.54 -11.20
CA GLN A 569 17.76 -21.14 -12.33
C GLN A 569 19.28 -20.97 -12.23
N LYS A 570 19.75 -19.88 -11.63
CA LYS A 570 21.17 -19.54 -11.54
C LYS A 570 21.86 -20.23 -10.36
N PHE A 571 21.21 -20.29 -9.21
CA PHE A 571 21.79 -20.78 -7.96
C PHE A 571 21.15 -22.06 -7.42
N GLY A 572 19.99 -22.48 -7.95
CA GLY A 572 19.39 -23.75 -7.59
C GLY A 572 20.16 -24.94 -8.14
N GLN A 573 20.20 -26.02 -7.37
CA GLN A 573 20.75 -27.29 -7.80
C GLN A 573 19.61 -28.18 -8.28
N PHE A 574 19.70 -28.67 -9.51
CA PHE A 574 18.67 -29.53 -10.10
C PHE A 574 19.19 -30.31 -11.30
N ASN A 575 18.54 -31.44 -11.56
CA ASN A 575 18.56 -32.13 -12.83
C ASN A 575 17.55 -31.47 -13.76
N LYS A 576 17.95 -31.28 -15.01
CA LYS A 576 17.11 -30.67 -16.03
C LYS A 576 15.80 -31.45 -16.20
N ASP A 577 14.69 -30.74 -16.29
CA ASP A 577 13.34 -31.28 -16.47
C ASP A 577 12.87 -32.23 -15.34
N ASP A 578 13.55 -32.27 -14.19
CA ASP A 578 13.17 -33.03 -12.99
C ASP A 578 12.92 -32.11 -11.79
N PRO A 579 11.67 -31.69 -11.52
CA PRO A 579 11.34 -30.76 -10.44
C PRO A 579 11.66 -31.29 -9.04
N ASN A 580 11.70 -32.61 -8.84
CA ASN A 580 11.92 -33.21 -7.52
C ASN A 580 13.38 -33.15 -7.08
N SER A 581 14.29 -33.07 -8.05
CA SER A 581 15.72 -32.86 -7.82
C SER A 581 16.07 -31.46 -7.31
N PHE A 582 15.15 -30.49 -7.43
CA PHE A 582 15.42 -29.10 -7.09
C PHE A 582 15.74 -28.93 -5.60
N ARG A 583 16.87 -28.27 -5.32
CA ARG A 583 17.35 -27.91 -3.99
C ARG A 583 17.91 -26.49 -4.00
N LEU A 584 17.74 -25.79 -2.88
CA LEU A 584 18.37 -24.49 -2.60
C LEU A 584 19.31 -24.64 -1.40
N SER A 585 20.39 -23.88 -1.39
CA SER A 585 21.25 -23.75 -0.23
C SER A 585 20.54 -22.97 0.90
N GLU A 586 21.06 -23.11 2.12
CA GLU A 586 20.53 -22.39 3.29
C GLU A 586 20.52 -20.86 3.10
N SER A 587 21.49 -20.33 2.36
CA SER A 587 21.57 -18.90 2.03
C SER A 587 20.40 -18.37 1.19
N LEU A 588 19.67 -19.25 0.50
CA LEU A 588 18.61 -18.91 -0.45
C LEU A 588 17.25 -19.52 -0.11
N SER A 589 17.18 -20.40 0.89
CA SER A 589 16.01 -21.26 1.14
C SER A 589 14.75 -20.48 1.55
N LEU A 590 14.89 -19.34 2.23
CA LEU A 590 13.78 -18.49 2.68
C LEU A 590 13.35 -17.49 1.61
N TYR A 591 14.22 -17.17 0.64
CA TYR A 591 13.93 -16.16 -0.37
C TYR A 591 12.62 -16.42 -1.16
N PRO A 592 12.33 -17.65 -1.66
CA PRO A 592 11.05 -17.94 -2.29
C PRO A 592 9.85 -17.74 -1.37
N GLN A 593 9.98 -18.03 -0.07
CA GLN A 593 8.93 -17.83 0.92
C GLN A 593 8.64 -16.34 1.12
N PHE A 594 9.67 -15.50 1.24
CA PHE A 594 9.49 -14.06 1.29
C PHE A 594 8.79 -13.53 0.02
N MET A 595 9.16 -14.01 -1.16
CA MET A 595 8.51 -13.62 -2.41
C MET A 595 7.03 -14.07 -2.46
N PHE A 596 6.70 -15.24 -1.91
CA PHE A 596 5.33 -15.72 -1.78
C PHE A 596 4.46 -14.83 -0.89
N HIS A 597 4.97 -14.38 0.26
CA HIS A 597 4.22 -13.47 1.11
C HIS A 597 4.17 -12.04 0.53
N LEU A 598 5.25 -11.56 -0.07
CA LEU A 598 5.31 -10.24 -0.72
C LEU A 598 4.27 -10.11 -1.85
N ARG A 599 4.16 -11.09 -2.74
CA ARG A 599 3.24 -11.03 -3.90
C ARG A 599 1.76 -11.01 -3.52
N ARG A 600 1.41 -11.44 -2.30
CA ARG A 600 0.04 -11.41 -1.75
C ARG A 600 -0.16 -10.33 -0.67
N SER A 601 0.89 -9.59 -0.35
CA SER A 601 0.85 -8.51 0.64
C SER A 601 0.02 -7.32 0.14
N PRO A 602 -0.51 -6.49 1.07
CA PRO A 602 -1.25 -5.27 0.71
C PRO A 602 -0.39 -4.22 -0.02
N PHE A 603 0.94 -4.41 -0.10
CA PHE A 603 1.84 -3.53 -0.82
C PHE A 603 1.67 -3.66 -2.34
N LEU A 604 1.43 -4.88 -2.85
CA LEU A 604 1.28 -5.19 -4.27
C LEU A 604 -0.16 -5.55 -4.64
N GLN A 605 -0.90 -6.21 -3.74
CA GLN A 605 -2.30 -6.56 -3.91
C GLN A 605 -3.19 -5.61 -3.13
N VAL A 606 -3.76 -4.63 -3.83
CA VAL A 606 -4.54 -3.55 -3.20
C VAL A 606 -6.02 -3.88 -2.99
N PHE A 607 -6.46 -5.08 -3.39
CA PHE A 607 -7.83 -5.55 -3.13
C PHE A 607 -8.12 -5.58 -1.61
N ASN A 608 -9.39 -5.33 -1.23
CA ASN A 608 -9.83 -5.18 0.17
C ASN A 608 -9.15 -4.07 0.98
N ASN A 609 -8.40 -3.18 0.35
CA ASN A 609 -7.85 -1.99 0.97
C ASN A 609 -8.37 -0.76 0.24
N SER A 610 -8.48 0.35 0.94
CA SER A 610 -8.69 1.66 0.34
C SER A 610 -7.39 2.22 -0.26
N PRO A 611 -7.48 3.15 -1.23
CA PRO A 611 -6.31 3.88 -1.72
C PRO A 611 -5.46 4.57 -0.64
N ASP A 612 -6.09 5.06 0.43
CA ASP A 612 -5.39 5.70 1.54
C ASP A 612 -4.63 4.69 2.41
N GLU A 613 -5.23 3.55 2.73
CA GLU A 613 -4.57 2.46 3.48
C GLU A 613 -3.35 1.92 2.73
N SER A 614 -3.50 1.63 1.42
CA SER A 614 -2.37 1.18 0.60
C SER A 614 -1.24 2.21 0.57
N SER A 615 -1.56 3.51 0.54
CA SER A 615 -0.57 4.58 0.58
C SER A 615 0.14 4.66 1.93
N TYR A 616 -0.60 4.47 3.02
CA TYR A 616 -0.06 4.39 4.38
C TYR A 616 0.87 3.20 4.58
N TYR A 617 0.47 1.99 4.14
CA TYR A 617 1.32 0.81 4.24
C TYR A 617 2.63 0.99 3.47
N ARG A 618 2.54 1.46 2.21
CA ARG A 618 3.73 1.71 1.38
C ARG A 618 4.63 2.79 1.99
N HIS A 619 4.05 3.85 2.56
CA HIS A 619 4.80 4.94 3.21
C HIS A 619 5.71 4.42 4.33
N HIS A 620 5.19 3.56 5.21
CA HIS A 620 5.97 2.99 6.30
C HIS A 620 6.98 1.95 5.78
N PHE A 621 6.59 1.10 4.83
CA PHE A 621 7.47 0.08 4.28
C PHE A 621 8.78 0.65 3.69
N VAL A 622 8.70 1.75 2.93
CA VAL A 622 9.89 2.30 2.24
C VAL A 622 10.87 3.06 3.16
N ARG A 623 10.54 3.24 4.44
CA ARG A 623 11.39 3.96 5.41
C ARG A 623 11.90 3.11 6.57
N GLN A 624 11.31 1.96 6.82
CA GLN A 624 11.67 1.09 7.93
C GLN A 624 12.98 0.33 7.67
N ASP A 625 13.64 -0.09 8.75
CA ASP A 625 14.80 -0.98 8.70
C ASP A 625 14.45 -2.38 8.17
N LEU A 626 15.45 -3.26 8.12
CA LEU A 626 15.27 -4.62 7.65
C LEU A 626 14.25 -5.39 8.50
N THR A 627 14.44 -5.43 9.81
CA THR A 627 13.67 -6.25 10.74
C THR A 627 12.17 -5.91 10.64
N GLN A 628 11.83 -4.63 10.72
CA GLN A 628 10.44 -4.19 10.60
C GLN A 628 9.88 -4.44 9.18
N SER A 629 10.70 -4.29 8.14
CA SER A 629 10.29 -4.58 6.76
C SER A 629 10.01 -6.07 6.50
N LEU A 630 10.74 -6.97 7.14
CA LEU A 630 10.48 -8.42 7.07
C LEU A 630 9.16 -8.77 7.75
N ILE A 631 8.90 -8.24 8.95
CA ILE A 631 7.62 -8.42 9.67
C ILE A 631 6.43 -7.94 8.82
N MET A 632 6.61 -6.83 8.10
CA MET A 632 5.61 -6.31 7.16
C MET A 632 5.35 -7.25 5.97
N ILE A 633 6.41 -7.85 5.40
CA ILE A 633 6.29 -8.78 4.25
C ILE A 633 5.68 -10.11 4.71
N GLN A 634 6.26 -10.70 5.74
CA GLN A 634 5.89 -11.97 6.33
C GLN A 634 5.68 -11.77 7.84
N PRO A 635 4.42 -11.61 8.26
CA PRO A 635 4.08 -11.52 9.68
C PRO A 635 4.68 -12.67 10.49
N ILE A 636 5.11 -12.35 11.70
CA ILE A 636 5.60 -13.36 12.65
C ILE A 636 4.42 -13.87 13.49
N LEU A 637 4.46 -15.16 13.82
CA LEU A 637 3.43 -15.82 14.60
C LEU A 637 4.10 -16.59 15.75
N TYR A 638 3.81 -16.18 16.98
CA TYR A 638 4.25 -16.89 18.18
C TYR A 638 3.13 -17.77 18.71
N SER A 639 3.50 -18.95 19.22
CA SER A 639 2.59 -19.89 19.86
C SER A 639 2.92 -20.03 21.34
N TYR A 640 1.89 -19.91 22.18
CA TYR A 640 1.94 -20.04 23.62
C TYR A 640 1.11 -21.26 24.01
N SER A 641 1.70 -22.17 24.76
CA SER A 641 1.06 -23.39 25.24
C SER A 641 1.54 -23.73 26.64
N PHE A 642 0.95 -24.76 27.26
CA PHE A 642 1.44 -25.28 28.54
C PHE A 642 2.76 -26.06 28.41
N TYR A 643 3.13 -26.48 27.19
CA TYR A 643 4.20 -27.44 26.94
C TYR A 643 5.46 -26.80 26.38
N GLY A 644 5.87 -25.65 26.91
CA GLY A 644 7.12 -25.00 26.53
C GLY A 644 7.08 -23.47 26.64
N PRO A 645 8.22 -22.81 26.41
CA PRO A 645 8.26 -21.36 26.26
C PRO A 645 7.56 -20.94 24.95
N PRO A 646 7.24 -19.64 24.79
CA PRO A 646 6.75 -19.10 23.53
C PRO A 646 7.70 -19.44 22.37
N GLU A 647 7.16 -20.02 21.30
CA GLU A 647 7.93 -20.45 20.13
C GLU A 647 7.39 -19.82 18.84
N PRO A 648 8.27 -19.40 17.91
CA PRO A 648 7.83 -18.97 16.59
C PRO A 648 7.32 -20.19 15.79
N VAL A 649 6.12 -20.07 15.23
CA VAL A 649 5.48 -21.10 14.41
C VAL A 649 5.30 -20.61 12.97
N LEU A 650 5.04 -21.54 12.05
CA LEU A 650 4.79 -21.19 10.66
C LEU A 650 3.53 -20.33 10.53
N LEU A 651 3.58 -19.33 9.63
CA LEU A 651 2.41 -18.51 9.30
C LEU A 651 1.45 -19.31 8.40
N ASP A 652 0.83 -20.35 8.96
CA ASP A 652 0.10 -21.40 8.26
C ASP A 652 -1.13 -21.88 9.05
N SER A 653 -2.18 -22.32 8.37
CA SER A 653 -3.39 -22.86 9.01
C SER A 653 -3.14 -24.00 9.99
N SER A 654 -2.10 -24.80 9.77
CA SER A 654 -1.70 -25.89 10.66
C SER A 654 -1.27 -25.42 12.05
N SER A 655 -0.87 -24.16 12.20
CA SER A 655 -0.45 -23.58 13.49
C SER A 655 -1.64 -23.10 14.34
N ILE A 656 -2.85 -23.10 13.78
CA ILE A 656 -4.08 -22.70 14.49
C ILE A 656 -4.64 -23.94 15.22
N LEU A 657 -4.22 -24.10 16.47
CA LEU A 657 -4.60 -25.22 17.33
C LEU A 657 -5.55 -24.77 18.46
N PRO A 658 -6.46 -25.65 18.93
CA PRO A 658 -7.49 -25.27 19.90
C PRO A 658 -6.96 -25.02 21.32
N ASP A 659 -5.83 -25.63 21.67
CA ASP A 659 -5.20 -25.60 22.99
C ASP A 659 -4.06 -24.57 23.12
N ARG A 660 -3.91 -23.69 22.13
CA ARG A 660 -2.82 -22.69 22.09
C ARG A 660 -3.36 -21.27 21.98
N ILE A 661 -2.53 -20.31 22.41
CA ILE A 661 -2.72 -18.88 22.14
C ILE A 661 -1.70 -18.48 21.09
N LEU A 662 -2.11 -17.65 20.14
CA LEU A 662 -1.22 -17.12 19.11
C LEU A 662 -1.06 -15.61 19.26
N LEU A 663 0.16 -15.10 19.14
CA LEU A 663 0.45 -13.67 18.96
C LEU A 663 0.98 -13.45 17.55
N MET A 664 0.17 -12.83 16.70
CA MET A 664 0.57 -12.43 15.36
C MET A 664 0.99 -10.96 15.34
N ASP A 665 2.19 -10.69 14.85
CA ASP A 665 2.67 -9.35 14.60
C ASP A 665 2.83 -9.10 13.10
N THR A 666 2.06 -8.14 12.59
CA THR A 666 2.04 -7.72 11.18
C THR A 666 2.71 -6.36 10.96
N PHE A 667 3.45 -5.87 11.94
CA PHE A 667 3.91 -4.49 12.08
C PHE A 667 2.78 -3.48 12.37
N PHE A 668 1.71 -3.48 11.55
CA PHE A 668 0.60 -2.53 11.65
C PHE A 668 -0.47 -2.95 12.66
N GLN A 669 -0.58 -4.25 12.92
CA GLN A 669 -1.55 -4.85 13.83
C GLN A 669 -0.86 -5.91 14.69
N LEU A 670 -1.23 -5.95 15.96
CA LEU A 670 -0.93 -7.04 16.90
C LEU A 670 -2.23 -7.77 17.18
N VAL A 671 -2.27 -9.07 16.89
CA VAL A 671 -3.45 -9.91 17.06
C VAL A 671 -3.13 -11.03 18.03
N ILE A 672 -3.80 -11.03 19.18
CA ILE A 672 -3.84 -12.17 20.08
C ILE A 672 -5.06 -13.02 19.71
N TYR A 673 -4.83 -14.29 19.43
CA TYR A 673 -5.87 -15.27 19.10
C TYR A 673 -5.89 -16.39 20.14
N HIS A 674 -7.03 -16.56 20.80
CA HIS A 674 -7.27 -17.68 21.70
C HIS A 674 -7.89 -18.86 20.94
N GLY A 675 -7.22 -20.01 20.95
CA GLY A 675 -7.76 -21.28 20.44
C GLY A 675 -9.07 -21.68 21.13
N GLU A 676 -9.84 -22.57 20.51
CA GLU A 676 -11.18 -22.94 20.95
C GLU A 676 -11.25 -23.35 22.43
N THR A 677 -10.38 -24.28 22.84
CA THR A 677 -10.33 -24.78 24.22
C THR A 677 -9.91 -23.69 25.20
N ILE A 678 -8.92 -22.89 24.84
CA ILE A 678 -8.46 -21.75 25.67
C ILE A 678 -9.57 -20.72 25.84
N ALA A 679 -10.30 -20.39 24.77
CA ALA A 679 -11.41 -19.46 24.81
C ALA A 679 -12.55 -19.96 25.71
N GLN A 680 -12.87 -21.27 25.65
CA GLN A 680 -13.84 -21.90 26.55
C GLN A 680 -13.41 -21.79 28.02
N TRP A 681 -12.15 -22.09 28.35
CA TRP A 681 -11.62 -21.97 29.72
C TRP A 681 -11.58 -20.52 30.22
N ARG A 682 -11.21 -19.56 29.36
CA ARG A 682 -11.22 -18.13 29.68
C ARG A 682 -12.64 -17.66 30.04
N LYS A 683 -13.65 -18.09 29.26
CA LYS A 683 -15.07 -17.78 29.51
C LYS A 683 -15.62 -18.47 30.76
N ALA A 684 -15.13 -19.67 31.09
CA ALA A 684 -15.47 -20.37 32.31
C ALA A 684 -14.86 -19.73 33.58
N GLY A 685 -13.92 -18.78 33.42
CA GLY A 685 -13.33 -18.03 34.53
C GLY A 685 -12.26 -18.80 35.30
N TYR A 686 -11.62 -19.81 34.69
CA TYR A 686 -10.61 -20.63 35.36
C TYR A 686 -9.41 -19.81 35.86
N GLN A 687 -9.05 -18.74 35.15
CA GLN A 687 -7.95 -17.83 35.53
C GLN A 687 -8.15 -17.09 36.87
N GLU A 688 -9.38 -17.04 37.40
CA GLU A 688 -9.68 -16.41 38.69
C GLU A 688 -9.56 -17.40 39.86
N MET A 689 -9.41 -18.70 39.58
CA MET A 689 -9.28 -19.74 40.60
C MET A 689 -7.80 -19.95 40.96
N ALA A 690 -7.50 -19.99 42.25
CA ALA A 690 -6.12 -20.17 42.74
C ALA A 690 -5.46 -21.49 42.28
N GLU A 691 -6.26 -22.50 41.95
CA GLU A 691 -5.78 -23.81 41.45
C GLU A 691 -5.22 -23.72 40.02
N TYR A 692 -5.62 -22.71 39.23
CA TYR A 692 -5.25 -22.55 37.81
C TYR A 692 -4.40 -21.30 37.56
N GLU A 693 -3.51 -20.95 38.50
CA GLU A 693 -2.57 -19.83 38.35
C GLU A 693 -1.68 -19.97 37.10
N ASN A 694 -1.37 -21.21 36.68
CA ASN A 694 -0.66 -21.50 35.43
C ASN A 694 -1.44 -21.06 34.19
N PHE A 695 -2.77 -21.20 34.17
CA PHE A 695 -3.60 -20.73 33.07
C PHE A 695 -3.68 -19.21 33.03
N LYS A 696 -3.72 -18.55 34.19
CA LYS A 696 -3.62 -17.10 34.28
C LYS A 696 -2.29 -16.59 33.70
N GLN A 697 -1.18 -17.24 34.02
CA GLN A 697 0.13 -16.93 33.44
C GLN A 697 0.16 -17.13 31.93
N LEU A 698 -0.46 -18.20 31.42
CA LEU A 698 -0.55 -18.45 29.97
C LEU A 698 -1.32 -17.35 29.23
N LEU A 699 -2.41 -16.84 29.81
CA LEU A 699 -3.17 -15.71 29.25
C LEU A 699 -2.39 -14.39 29.30
N GLN A 700 -1.57 -14.19 30.34
CA GLN A 700 -0.82 -12.95 30.54
C GLN A 700 0.44 -12.84 29.67
N ALA A 701 1.14 -13.94 29.43
CA ALA A 701 2.39 -13.94 28.65
C ALA A 701 2.31 -13.25 27.27
N PRO A 702 1.33 -13.55 26.38
CA PRO A 702 1.22 -12.86 25.09
C PRO A 702 0.79 -11.39 25.23
N LEU A 703 0.13 -11.02 26.34
CA LEU A 703 -0.21 -9.62 26.62
C LEU A 703 1.06 -8.83 26.95
N ASP A 704 1.94 -9.38 27.78
CA ASP A 704 3.19 -8.74 28.18
C ASP A 704 4.11 -8.52 26.95
N ASP A 705 4.26 -9.55 26.11
CA ASP A 705 5.04 -9.48 24.88
C ASP A 705 4.44 -8.45 23.90
N ALA A 706 3.11 -8.42 23.75
CA ALA A 706 2.43 -7.44 22.92
C ALA A 706 2.61 -6.00 23.46
N GLN A 707 2.61 -5.80 24.78
CA GLN A 707 2.82 -4.49 25.41
C GLN A 707 4.22 -3.95 25.14
N GLU A 708 5.26 -4.78 25.16
CA GLU A 708 6.63 -4.38 24.82
C GLU A 708 6.72 -3.82 23.39
N ILE A 709 6.10 -4.51 22.43
CA ILE A 709 6.03 -4.05 21.03
C ILE A 709 5.19 -2.77 20.92
N LEU A 710 4.06 -2.71 21.62
CA LEU A 710 3.18 -1.53 21.62
C LEU A 710 3.88 -0.29 22.12
N GLN A 711 4.79 -0.38 23.10
CA GLN A 711 5.49 0.77 23.69
C GLN A 711 6.58 1.36 22.79
N THR A 712 7.24 0.52 21.99
CA THR A 712 8.46 0.89 21.25
C THR A 712 8.20 1.24 19.79
N ARG A 713 7.23 0.58 19.14
CA ARG A 713 7.00 0.75 17.69
C ARG A 713 6.42 2.12 17.34
N PHE A 714 6.88 2.66 16.21
CA PHE A 714 6.27 3.83 15.57
C PHE A 714 5.86 3.50 14.13
N PRO A 715 4.59 3.77 13.74
CA PRO A 715 3.49 4.22 14.59
C PRO A 715 3.03 3.12 15.54
N MET A 716 2.22 3.45 16.55
CA MET A 716 1.64 2.42 17.42
C MET A 716 0.77 1.48 16.58
N PRO A 717 0.93 0.14 16.68
CA PRO A 717 0.08 -0.78 15.96
C PRO A 717 -1.32 -0.84 16.55
N ARG A 718 -2.30 -1.21 15.73
CA ARG A 718 -3.65 -1.54 16.21
C ARG A 718 -3.59 -2.84 17.00
N TYR A 719 -4.06 -2.81 18.24
CA TYR A 719 -4.14 -3.98 19.10
C TYR A 719 -5.50 -4.68 18.97
N ILE A 720 -5.49 -6.01 18.82
CA ILE A 720 -6.67 -6.86 18.62
C ILE A 720 -6.55 -8.08 19.54
N ASP A 721 -7.53 -8.29 20.42
CA ASP A 721 -7.72 -9.51 21.22
C ASP A 721 -8.97 -10.23 20.67
N THR A 722 -8.78 -11.45 20.19
CA THR A 722 -9.84 -12.24 19.57
C THR A 722 -9.69 -13.73 19.86
N GLU A 723 -10.67 -14.51 19.46
CA GLU A 723 -10.81 -15.92 19.83
C GLU A 723 -11.41 -16.73 18.68
N HIS A 724 -11.41 -18.04 18.81
CA HIS A 724 -12.09 -18.93 17.89
C HIS A 724 -13.56 -18.53 17.69
N GLY A 725 -13.99 -18.40 16.43
CA GLY A 725 -15.33 -17.93 16.05
C GLY A 725 -15.54 -16.41 16.14
N GLY A 726 -14.57 -15.64 16.65
CA GLY A 726 -14.65 -14.18 16.74
C GLY A 726 -14.56 -13.49 15.37
N SER A 727 -15.32 -12.41 15.17
CA SER A 727 -15.34 -11.67 13.90
C SER A 727 -13.98 -11.06 13.52
N GLN A 728 -13.17 -10.69 14.52
CA GLN A 728 -11.83 -10.12 14.32
C GLN A 728 -10.75 -11.18 14.06
N ALA A 729 -11.03 -12.48 14.24
CA ALA A 729 -10.11 -13.56 13.86
C ALA A 729 -9.78 -13.56 12.36
N ARG A 730 -10.60 -12.91 11.52
CA ARG A 730 -10.34 -12.70 10.09
C ARG A 730 -9.00 -12.01 9.80
N PHE A 731 -8.50 -11.18 10.72
CA PHE A 731 -7.20 -10.53 10.57
C PHE A 731 -6.06 -11.55 10.58
N LEU A 732 -6.15 -12.60 11.41
CA LEU A 732 -5.22 -13.74 11.40
C LEU A 732 -5.45 -14.59 10.14
N LEU A 733 -6.69 -15.02 9.89
CA LEU A 733 -7.03 -15.95 8.81
C LEU A 733 -6.67 -15.45 7.40
N SER A 734 -6.72 -14.13 7.18
CA SER A 734 -6.33 -13.53 5.89
C SER A 734 -4.81 -13.50 5.64
N LYS A 735 -3.98 -13.73 6.68
CA LYS A 735 -2.52 -13.66 6.61
C LYS A 735 -1.85 -15.02 6.58
N VAL A 736 -2.47 -16.03 7.19
CA VAL A 736 -1.95 -17.40 7.20
C VAL A 736 -2.02 -18.07 5.83
N ASN A 737 -1.04 -18.92 5.56
CA ASN A 737 -1.00 -19.74 4.35
C ASN A 737 -2.14 -20.77 4.35
N PRO A 738 -2.93 -20.89 3.27
CA PRO A 738 -4.01 -21.87 3.15
C PRO A 738 -3.48 -23.25 2.77
N SER A 739 -2.72 -23.89 3.66
CA SER A 739 -2.27 -25.28 3.46
C SER A 739 -3.43 -26.26 3.52
N GLN A 740 -4.42 -25.98 4.37
CA GLN A 740 -5.68 -26.71 4.48
C GLN A 740 -6.82 -25.80 4.00
N THR A 741 -7.49 -26.20 2.92
CA THR A 741 -8.65 -25.50 2.37
C THR A 741 -9.86 -26.43 2.30
N HIS A 742 -11.03 -25.86 2.08
CA HIS A 742 -12.27 -26.60 1.84
C HIS A 742 -12.15 -27.62 0.69
N ASN A 743 -11.25 -27.40 -0.28
CA ASN A 743 -11.03 -28.29 -1.42
C ASN A 743 -10.17 -29.53 -1.09
N ASN A 744 -9.34 -29.48 -0.03
CA ASN A 744 -8.39 -30.54 0.31
C ASN A 744 -8.63 -31.16 1.70
N LEU A 745 -9.82 -30.97 2.28
CA LEU A 745 -10.18 -31.34 3.66
C LEU A 745 -10.06 -32.85 3.97
N TYR A 746 -10.00 -33.71 2.95
CA TYR A 746 -9.99 -35.18 3.09
C TYR A 746 -8.66 -35.85 2.72
N ALA A 747 -7.55 -35.11 2.62
CA ALA A 747 -6.23 -35.73 2.47
C ALA A 747 -5.86 -36.47 3.77
N TRP A 748 -5.84 -37.81 3.71
CA TRP A 748 -5.59 -38.71 4.84
C TRP A 748 -4.29 -38.40 5.61
N GLY A 749 -4.38 -38.13 6.93
CA GLY A 749 -3.29 -38.35 7.87
C GLY A 749 -2.56 -37.14 8.49
N GLN A 750 -3.09 -35.91 8.44
CA GLN A 750 -2.50 -34.76 9.16
C GLN A 750 -3.37 -34.28 10.34
N GLU A 751 -2.70 -33.90 11.44
CA GLU A 751 -3.29 -33.29 12.63
C GLU A 751 -4.17 -32.06 12.27
N SER A 752 -5.30 -31.93 12.97
CA SER A 752 -6.40 -31.03 12.61
C SER A 752 -6.07 -29.55 12.82
N GLY A 753 -5.69 -28.84 11.74
CA GLY A 753 -5.64 -27.39 11.70
C GLY A 753 -6.99 -26.79 11.28
N ALA A 754 -7.15 -25.47 11.40
CA ALA A 754 -8.36 -24.78 10.96
C ALA A 754 -8.35 -24.55 9.43
N PRO A 755 -9.33 -25.07 8.66
CA PRO A 755 -9.35 -24.90 7.20
C PRO A 755 -9.64 -23.45 6.82
N ILE A 756 -8.89 -22.91 5.85
CA ILE A 756 -9.09 -21.56 5.32
C ILE A 756 -10.00 -21.62 4.10
N LEU A 757 -11.05 -20.80 4.11
CA LEU A 757 -11.96 -20.63 2.99
C LEU A 757 -11.38 -19.62 1.99
N THR A 758 -10.52 -20.09 1.09
CA THR A 758 -9.95 -19.27 0.02
C THR A 758 -9.57 -20.13 -1.19
N ASP A 759 -9.54 -19.50 -2.37
CA ASP A 759 -8.99 -20.05 -3.62
C ASP A 759 -7.53 -19.63 -3.84
N ASP A 760 -6.94 -18.91 -2.88
CA ASP A 760 -5.54 -18.52 -2.93
C ASP A 760 -4.61 -19.76 -3.00
N VAL A 761 -3.57 -19.63 -3.82
CA VAL A 761 -2.55 -20.66 -3.98
C VAL A 761 -1.75 -20.82 -2.69
N SER A 762 -1.63 -22.06 -2.19
CA SER A 762 -0.81 -22.37 -1.02
C SER A 762 0.69 -22.26 -1.33
N LEU A 763 1.51 -22.05 -0.30
CA LEU A 763 2.98 -22.01 -0.43
C LEU A 763 3.52 -23.27 -1.11
N GLN A 764 2.96 -24.45 -0.80
CA GLN A 764 3.37 -25.71 -1.41
C GLN A 764 3.14 -25.72 -2.92
N VAL A 765 1.93 -25.34 -3.37
CA VAL A 765 1.60 -25.28 -4.81
C VAL A 765 2.45 -24.23 -5.53
N PHE A 766 2.69 -23.08 -4.88
CA PHE A 766 3.60 -22.06 -5.38
C PHE A 766 5.02 -22.61 -5.58
N MET A 767 5.56 -23.30 -4.58
CA MET A 767 6.90 -23.90 -4.63
C MET A 767 6.99 -24.99 -5.71
N ASP A 768 5.96 -25.81 -5.89
CA ASP A 768 5.96 -26.86 -6.91
C ASP A 768 5.90 -26.27 -8.33
N HIS A 769 5.19 -25.15 -8.52
CA HIS A 769 5.22 -24.39 -9.78
C HIS A 769 6.61 -23.76 -10.01
N LEU A 770 7.19 -23.15 -8.98
CA LEU A 770 8.53 -22.56 -9.07
C LEU A 770 9.58 -23.60 -9.46
N LYS A 771 9.59 -24.77 -8.80
CA LYS A 771 10.49 -25.89 -9.12
C LYS A 771 10.36 -26.32 -10.58
N LYS A 772 9.13 -26.55 -11.05
CA LYS A 772 8.86 -26.94 -12.45
C LYS A 772 9.45 -25.97 -13.47
N LEU A 773 9.34 -24.66 -13.20
CA LEU A 773 9.85 -23.63 -14.11
C LEU A 773 11.35 -23.48 -14.01
N ALA A 774 11.91 -23.56 -12.80
CA ALA A 774 13.33 -23.45 -12.55
C ALA A 774 14.12 -24.56 -13.28
N VAL A 775 13.61 -25.79 -13.32
CA VAL A 775 14.30 -26.90 -14.00
C VAL A 775 14.09 -26.96 -15.52
N SER A 776 13.18 -26.14 -16.06
CA SER A 776 12.81 -26.15 -17.48
C SER A 776 13.70 -25.20 -18.31
N ASN A 777 14.18 -25.68 -19.47
CA ASN A 777 15.02 -24.90 -20.38
C ASN A 777 14.24 -23.95 -21.33
N MET A 778 12.94 -23.73 -21.11
CA MET A 778 12.20 -22.82 -21.99
C MET A 778 12.77 -21.41 -21.84
N LYS A 779 13.42 -20.91 -22.91
CA LYS A 779 13.40 -19.47 -23.20
C LYS A 779 11.95 -19.05 -23.05
N ILE A 780 11.68 -18.19 -22.08
CA ILE A 780 10.33 -17.77 -21.70
C ILE A 780 9.65 -17.22 -22.96
N ASP A 781 8.83 -18.04 -23.61
CA ASP A 781 7.91 -17.63 -24.65
C ASP A 781 6.71 -17.01 -23.93
N PRO A 782 6.44 -15.70 -24.09
CA PRO A 782 5.43 -14.97 -23.31
C PRO A 782 4.02 -15.57 -23.37
N THR A 783 3.77 -16.43 -24.36
CA THR A 783 2.46 -17.00 -24.67
C THR A 783 2.13 -18.29 -23.92
N LYS A 784 3.12 -19.02 -23.36
CA LYS A 784 2.88 -20.32 -22.71
C LYS A 784 2.60 -20.28 -21.21
N TRP A 785 2.89 -19.16 -20.53
CA TRP A 785 2.40 -18.89 -19.17
C TRP A 785 0.86 -18.79 -19.13
N ASN A 786 0.23 -18.41 -20.25
CA ASN A 786 -1.20 -18.16 -20.34
C ASN A 786 -2.10 -19.39 -20.23
N ARG A 787 -1.61 -20.64 -20.34
CA ARG A 787 -2.50 -21.82 -20.30
C ARG A 787 -2.60 -22.48 -18.93
N ASN A 788 -1.54 -22.54 -18.12
CA ASN A 788 -1.60 -23.28 -16.85
C ASN A 788 -1.67 -22.41 -15.59
N ALA A 789 -1.18 -21.16 -15.62
CA ALA A 789 -1.38 -20.23 -14.51
C ALA A 789 -2.73 -19.51 -14.61
N SER A 790 -3.16 -19.14 -15.82
CA SER A 790 -4.48 -18.53 -16.04
C SER A 790 -5.63 -19.50 -15.81
N LEU A 791 -5.44 -20.82 -15.93
CA LEU A 791 -6.49 -21.80 -15.58
C LEU A 791 -6.83 -21.77 -14.09
N VAL A 792 -5.85 -21.55 -13.20
CA VAL A 792 -6.08 -21.52 -11.74
C VAL A 792 -6.63 -20.16 -11.30
N TYR A 793 -6.15 -19.06 -11.90
CA TYR A 793 -6.69 -17.72 -11.66
C TYR A 793 -8.09 -17.51 -12.25
N ALA A 794 -8.43 -18.21 -13.34
CA ALA A 794 -9.77 -18.19 -13.91
C ALA A 794 -10.74 -19.06 -13.11
N VAL A 795 -10.36 -20.24 -12.58
CA VAL A 795 -11.32 -21.15 -11.93
C VAL A 795 -11.91 -20.57 -10.62
N GLY A 796 -11.13 -19.91 -9.76
CA GLY A 796 -11.67 -19.27 -8.55
C GLY A 796 -12.54 -18.04 -8.85
N VAL A 797 -12.17 -17.27 -9.88
CA VAL A 797 -12.91 -16.06 -10.28
C VAL A 797 -14.13 -16.39 -11.16
N TRP A 798 -14.10 -17.43 -11.98
CA TRP A 798 -15.22 -17.83 -12.84
C TRP A 798 -16.32 -18.60 -12.11
N THR A 799 -16.01 -19.35 -11.04
CA THR A 799 -17.07 -20.08 -10.33
C THR A 799 -17.97 -19.13 -9.52
N MET A 800 -17.43 -17.99 -9.08
CA MET A 800 -18.20 -16.91 -8.43
C MET A 800 -18.70 -15.83 -9.40
N LEU A 801 -17.95 -15.49 -10.47
CA LEU A 801 -18.43 -14.54 -11.48
C LEU A 801 -19.41 -15.16 -12.48
N GLY A 802 -19.43 -16.48 -12.69
CA GLY A 802 -20.47 -17.12 -13.51
C GLY A 802 -21.89 -16.89 -12.98
N TYR A 803 -22.05 -16.67 -11.67
CA TYR A 803 -23.33 -16.34 -11.04
C TYR A 803 -23.55 -14.83 -10.84
N ALA A 804 -22.49 -14.01 -10.84
CA ALA A 804 -22.57 -12.56 -10.56
C ALA A 804 -22.39 -11.65 -11.79
N TYR A 805 -21.81 -12.14 -12.89
CA TYR A 805 -21.50 -11.36 -14.10
C TYR A 805 -22.69 -11.17 -15.05
N TYR A 806 -23.87 -11.71 -14.71
CA TYR A 806 -25.13 -11.42 -15.41
C TYR A 806 -25.84 -10.15 -14.92
N LYS A 807 -25.23 -9.39 -14.01
CA LYS A 807 -25.82 -8.19 -13.41
C LYS A 807 -24.94 -6.99 -13.66
N TYR A 808 -25.51 -6.00 -14.34
CA TYR A 808 -24.97 -4.65 -14.64
C TYR A 808 -24.22 -4.46 -15.95
N THR A 809 -24.92 -4.71 -17.05
CA THR A 809 -24.92 -3.78 -18.20
C THR A 809 -26.21 -3.99 -18.98
N LEU A 810 -27.13 -3.04 -18.88
CA LEU A 810 -27.99 -2.47 -19.94
C LEU A 810 -29.18 -1.78 -19.26
N GLY A 811 -29.38 -0.51 -19.64
CA GLY A 811 -30.52 0.29 -19.20
C GLY A 811 -31.83 -0.23 -19.77
N ASP A 812 -32.92 0.38 -19.32
CA ASP A 812 -34.30 0.16 -19.78
C ASP A 812 -34.40 0.16 -21.33
N GLU A 813 -34.27 -1.01 -21.95
CA GLU A 813 -34.81 -1.30 -23.28
C GLU A 813 -35.44 -2.70 -23.24
N LYS A 814 -36.68 -2.81 -23.72
CA LYS A 814 -37.45 -4.05 -23.77
C LYS A 814 -36.78 -5.02 -24.75
N ALA A 815 -36.39 -6.19 -24.27
CA ALA A 815 -35.71 -7.21 -25.08
C ALA A 815 -36.72 -8.13 -25.80
N HIS A 816 -36.53 -8.27 -27.11
CA HIS A 816 -37.09 -9.33 -27.96
C HIS A 816 -36.01 -10.41 -28.16
N VAL A 817 -36.39 -11.70 -28.13
CA VAL A 817 -35.58 -12.94 -28.29
C VAL A 817 -34.13 -12.84 -27.80
N THR A 818 -33.89 -13.14 -26.52
CA THR A 818 -32.53 -13.28 -25.99
C THR A 818 -32.08 -14.73 -26.11
N LEU A 819 -31.26 -15.01 -27.12
CA LEU A 819 -30.58 -16.29 -27.29
C LEU A 819 -29.14 -16.16 -26.81
N THR A 820 -28.83 -16.70 -25.65
CA THR A 820 -27.44 -16.76 -25.20
C THR A 820 -26.79 -18.00 -25.79
N LEU A 821 -26.01 -17.84 -26.87
CA LEU A 821 -25.19 -18.91 -27.43
C LEU A 821 -23.98 -19.13 -26.53
N LEU A 822 -24.21 -19.87 -25.46
CA LEU A 822 -23.14 -20.43 -24.65
C LEU A 822 -22.48 -21.55 -25.47
N TYR A 823 -21.48 -21.14 -26.24
CA TYR A 823 -20.27 -21.87 -26.61
C TYR A 823 -20.07 -22.16 -28.11
N GLY A 824 -18.97 -21.62 -28.63
CA GLY A 824 -18.61 -21.59 -30.05
C GLY A 824 -17.67 -22.69 -30.55
N ASP A 825 -17.12 -23.51 -29.67
CA ASP A 825 -16.37 -24.74 -30.04
C ASP A 825 -16.43 -25.69 -28.84
N VAL A 826 -17.46 -26.53 -28.83
CA VAL A 826 -17.65 -27.55 -27.80
C VAL A 826 -17.01 -28.82 -28.30
N ILE A 827 -16.10 -29.43 -27.55
CA ILE A 827 -15.47 -30.71 -27.88
C ILE A 827 -16.45 -31.87 -27.64
N HIS A 828 -17.23 -31.74 -26.55
CA HIS A 828 -18.25 -32.70 -26.15
C HIS A 828 -19.30 -32.01 -25.28
N ALA A 829 -20.59 -32.27 -25.53
CA ALA A 829 -21.67 -31.89 -24.63
C ALA A 829 -22.54 -33.09 -24.28
N LEU A 830 -22.96 -33.19 -23.02
CA LEU A 830 -23.89 -34.20 -22.52
C LEU A 830 -25.05 -33.52 -21.79
N SER A 831 -26.28 -33.96 -22.04
CA SER A 831 -27.46 -33.59 -21.25
C SER A 831 -28.02 -34.82 -20.55
N GLU A 832 -28.20 -34.75 -19.23
CA GLU A 832 -28.72 -35.83 -18.39
C GLU A 832 -29.91 -35.35 -17.55
N THR A 833 -30.87 -36.23 -17.28
CA THR A 833 -31.93 -35.95 -16.29
C THR A 833 -31.41 -36.10 -14.85
N VAL A 834 -32.06 -35.45 -13.89
CA VAL A 834 -31.81 -35.67 -12.45
C VAL A 834 -32.26 -37.11 -12.11
N GLY A 835 -31.34 -38.07 -12.23
CA GLY A 835 -31.59 -39.52 -12.17
C GLY A 835 -30.67 -40.40 -13.03
N GLU A 836 -29.59 -39.87 -13.61
CA GLU A 836 -28.53 -40.57 -14.39
C GLU A 836 -28.91 -41.10 -15.79
N GLU A 837 -30.06 -40.70 -16.37
CA GLU A 837 -30.39 -41.06 -17.76
C GLU A 837 -29.88 -40.00 -18.76
N GLN A 838 -28.95 -40.39 -19.63
CA GLN A 838 -28.40 -39.56 -20.72
C GLN A 838 -29.46 -39.31 -21.81
N ILE A 839 -29.84 -38.04 -21.98
CA ILE A 839 -30.84 -37.58 -22.94
C ILE A 839 -30.22 -37.40 -24.33
N SER A 840 -29.06 -36.75 -24.39
CA SER A 840 -28.38 -36.47 -25.65
C SER A 840 -26.90 -36.17 -25.45
N SER A 841 -26.10 -36.43 -26.48
CA SER A 841 -24.70 -36.05 -26.54
C SER A 841 -24.31 -35.57 -27.94
N ILE A 842 -23.41 -34.60 -28.00
CA ILE A 842 -22.72 -34.20 -29.24
C ILE A 842 -21.21 -34.32 -29.05
N GLY A 843 -20.50 -34.61 -30.14
CA GLY A 843 -19.06 -34.44 -30.26
C GLY A 843 -18.71 -32.97 -30.49
N ARG A 844 -17.77 -32.72 -31.43
CA ARG A 844 -17.35 -31.35 -31.72
C ARG A 844 -18.48 -30.54 -32.36
N GLY A 845 -18.80 -29.36 -31.83
CA GLY A 845 -19.95 -28.60 -32.32
C GLY A 845 -20.34 -27.37 -31.48
N LEU A 846 -21.61 -26.98 -31.59
CA LEU A 846 -22.22 -25.87 -30.83
C LEU A 846 -23.19 -26.39 -29.78
N CYS A 847 -23.10 -25.87 -28.55
CA CYS A 847 -24.18 -25.97 -27.58
C CYS A 847 -24.97 -24.65 -27.58
N VAL A 848 -26.29 -24.71 -27.68
CA VAL A 848 -27.15 -23.54 -27.79
C VAL A 848 -28.14 -23.52 -26.63
N LEU A 849 -28.02 -22.53 -25.74
CA LEU A 849 -29.01 -22.30 -24.68
C LEU A 849 -30.04 -21.27 -25.16
N LEU A 850 -31.29 -21.71 -25.32
CA LEU A 850 -32.36 -20.91 -25.93
C LEU A 850 -33.30 -20.31 -24.88
N GLY A 851 -33.33 -18.99 -24.76
CA GLY A 851 -34.35 -18.25 -24.03
C GLY A 851 -35.40 -17.70 -25.00
N ILE A 852 -36.68 -17.88 -24.71
CA ILE A 852 -37.80 -17.42 -25.55
C ILE A 852 -38.62 -16.41 -24.73
N SER A 853 -38.76 -15.18 -25.21
CA SER A 853 -39.56 -14.11 -24.60
C SER A 853 -40.99 -14.12 -25.11
N VAL A 854 -41.94 -13.60 -24.32
CA VAL A 854 -43.36 -13.47 -24.68
C VAL A 854 -43.59 -12.63 -25.94
N GLU A 855 -42.62 -11.81 -26.34
CA GLU A 855 -42.70 -10.91 -27.50
C GLU A 855 -42.08 -11.50 -28.78
N ASP A 856 -41.60 -12.75 -28.73
CA ASP A 856 -40.89 -13.40 -29.83
C ASP A 856 -41.84 -13.85 -30.94
N THR A 857 -41.42 -13.66 -32.19
CA THR A 857 -42.21 -14.00 -33.39
C THR A 857 -41.51 -14.99 -34.30
N GLN A 858 -42.23 -15.55 -35.26
CA GLN A 858 -41.66 -16.47 -36.25
C GLN A 858 -40.47 -15.87 -37.04
N LYS A 859 -40.49 -14.55 -37.29
CA LYS A 859 -39.39 -13.87 -38.00
C LYS A 859 -38.09 -13.93 -37.22
N ASP A 860 -38.19 -13.96 -35.90
CA ASP A 860 -37.04 -14.04 -35.03
C ASP A 860 -36.43 -15.43 -35.07
N VAL A 861 -37.25 -16.48 -35.04
CA VAL A 861 -36.79 -17.87 -35.24
C VAL A 861 -36.01 -17.99 -36.55
N ASP A 862 -36.58 -17.50 -37.65
CA ASP A 862 -35.96 -17.60 -38.98
C ASP A 862 -34.60 -16.86 -39.02
N TYR A 863 -34.48 -15.72 -38.32
CA TYR A 863 -33.23 -14.98 -38.18
C TYR A 863 -32.21 -15.76 -37.35
N MET A 864 -32.65 -16.32 -36.21
CA MET A 864 -31.78 -17.02 -35.28
C MET A 864 -31.24 -18.33 -35.86
N VAL A 865 -32.08 -19.12 -36.52
CA VAL A 865 -31.65 -20.35 -37.23
C VAL A 865 -30.55 -20.03 -38.24
N ARG A 866 -30.77 -18.99 -39.07
CA ARG A 866 -29.78 -18.56 -40.07
C ARG A 866 -28.49 -18.08 -39.40
N LYS A 867 -28.60 -17.32 -38.31
CA LYS A 867 -27.43 -16.74 -37.63
C LYS A 867 -26.59 -17.82 -36.97
N ILE A 868 -27.21 -18.78 -36.27
CA ILE A 868 -26.54 -19.89 -35.58
C ILE A 868 -25.75 -20.74 -36.57
N LEU A 869 -26.41 -21.19 -37.64
CA LEU A 869 -25.81 -22.13 -38.58
C LEU A 869 -24.66 -21.50 -39.41
N ASN A 870 -24.70 -20.19 -39.65
CA ASN A 870 -23.70 -19.50 -40.47
C ASN A 870 -22.65 -18.73 -39.66
N LEU A 871 -22.70 -18.75 -38.33
CA LEU A 871 -21.75 -18.01 -37.49
C LEU A 871 -20.35 -18.63 -37.60
N ARG A 872 -19.36 -17.83 -38.00
CA ARG A 872 -17.99 -18.29 -38.21
C ARG A 872 -17.22 -18.32 -36.89
N LEU A 873 -17.22 -19.49 -36.25
CA LEU A 873 -16.59 -19.70 -34.93
C LEU A 873 -15.42 -20.67 -34.97
N PHE A 874 -15.27 -21.45 -36.05
CA PHE A 874 -14.26 -22.50 -36.16
C PHE A 874 -13.08 -22.08 -37.05
N GLU A 875 -11.95 -22.77 -36.86
CA GLU A 875 -10.74 -22.61 -37.69
C GLU A 875 -10.93 -23.23 -39.09
N ASP A 876 -10.15 -22.74 -40.06
CA ASP A 876 -10.00 -23.38 -41.37
C ASP A 876 -8.86 -24.40 -41.37
N GLU A 877 -8.71 -25.12 -42.48
CA GLU A 877 -7.67 -26.14 -42.67
C GLU A 877 -6.22 -25.59 -42.54
N ASN A 878 -6.03 -24.26 -42.59
CA ASN A 878 -4.74 -23.60 -42.42
C ASN A 878 -4.52 -23.08 -40.98
N GLY A 879 -5.44 -23.38 -40.05
CA GLY A 879 -5.39 -22.93 -38.65
C GLY A 879 -5.78 -21.46 -38.45
N ARG A 880 -6.49 -20.84 -39.40
CA ARG A 880 -6.97 -19.46 -39.25
C ARG A 880 -8.28 -19.45 -38.48
N ALA A 881 -8.25 -18.89 -37.28
CA ALA A 881 -9.42 -18.72 -36.42
C ALA A 881 -10.51 -17.82 -37.03
N TRP A 882 -11.76 -18.07 -36.61
CA TRP A 882 -12.95 -17.27 -36.96
C TRP A 882 -13.30 -17.27 -38.45
N SER A 883 -13.04 -18.36 -39.15
CA SER A 883 -13.14 -18.43 -40.61
C SER A 883 -14.28 -19.34 -41.10
N ARG A 884 -14.66 -20.36 -40.33
CA ARG A 884 -15.63 -21.40 -40.71
C ARG A 884 -16.81 -21.48 -39.75
N SER A 885 -18.00 -21.77 -40.28
CA SER A 885 -19.22 -22.01 -39.51
C SER A 885 -19.41 -23.49 -39.13
N VAL A 886 -20.40 -23.77 -38.28
CA VAL A 886 -20.76 -25.15 -37.90
C VAL A 886 -21.12 -25.99 -39.13
N MET A 887 -21.73 -25.35 -40.14
CA MET A 887 -22.06 -26.00 -41.41
C MET A 887 -20.83 -26.24 -42.28
N ASP A 888 -19.89 -25.29 -42.33
CA ASP A 888 -18.70 -25.40 -43.18
C ASP A 888 -17.78 -26.55 -42.74
N ASN A 889 -17.77 -26.86 -41.44
CA ASN A 889 -16.96 -27.94 -40.85
C ASN A 889 -17.77 -29.22 -40.56
N GLU A 890 -19.02 -29.28 -41.00
CA GLU A 890 -19.94 -30.42 -40.80
C GLU A 890 -20.11 -30.87 -39.34
N LEU A 891 -20.17 -29.92 -38.40
CA LEU A 891 -20.21 -30.18 -36.96
C LEU A 891 -21.64 -30.28 -36.39
N GLU A 892 -21.77 -30.77 -35.15
CA GLU A 892 -23.07 -30.99 -34.47
C GLU A 892 -23.59 -29.74 -33.73
N VAL A 893 -24.90 -29.68 -33.47
CA VAL A 893 -25.54 -28.63 -32.67
C VAL A 893 -26.47 -29.27 -31.65
N LEU A 894 -26.27 -28.98 -30.36
CA LEU A 894 -27.19 -29.38 -29.28
C LEU A 894 -27.95 -28.14 -28.78
N CYS A 895 -29.27 -28.10 -28.97
CA CYS A 895 -30.11 -27.03 -28.43
C CYS A 895 -30.73 -27.45 -27.09
N VAL A 896 -30.76 -26.53 -26.13
CA VAL A 896 -31.33 -26.74 -24.78
C VAL A 896 -32.18 -25.53 -24.41
N SER A 897 -33.46 -25.76 -24.06
CA SER A 897 -34.36 -24.69 -23.61
C SER A 897 -33.93 -24.15 -22.24
N GLN A 898 -33.73 -22.84 -22.10
CA GLN A 898 -33.30 -22.18 -20.86
C GLN A 898 -34.08 -20.87 -20.60
N PHE A 899 -35.25 -20.99 -19.96
CA PHE A 899 -36.13 -19.84 -19.69
C PHE A 899 -35.51 -18.79 -18.76
N THR A 900 -34.54 -19.17 -17.91
CA THR A 900 -33.88 -18.26 -16.97
C THR A 900 -33.01 -17.21 -17.66
N LEU A 901 -32.72 -17.37 -18.96
CA LEU A 901 -32.10 -16.32 -19.77
C LEU A 901 -32.99 -15.07 -19.91
N GLN A 902 -34.30 -15.20 -19.69
CA GLN A 902 -35.27 -14.10 -19.68
C GLN A 902 -35.50 -13.50 -18.28
N CYS A 903 -34.45 -13.49 -17.43
CA CYS A 903 -34.52 -12.96 -16.07
C CYS A 903 -34.35 -11.45 -16.03
N ILE A 904 -35.27 -10.76 -15.36
CA ILE A 904 -35.16 -9.38 -14.95
C ILE A 904 -35.11 -9.32 -13.42
N LEU A 905 -34.42 -8.34 -12.86
CA LEU A 905 -34.24 -8.24 -11.41
C LEU A 905 -35.10 -7.13 -10.82
N LYS A 906 -36.06 -7.52 -9.97
CA LYS A 906 -36.79 -6.58 -9.12
C LYS A 906 -36.07 -6.50 -7.77
N GLY A 907 -35.06 -5.62 -7.71
CA GLY A 907 -34.12 -5.55 -6.58
C GLY A 907 -33.22 -6.79 -6.53
N ASN A 908 -33.28 -7.55 -5.43
CA ASN A 908 -32.51 -8.79 -5.27
C ASN A 908 -33.30 -10.06 -5.67
N LYS A 909 -34.57 -9.93 -6.08
CA LYS A 909 -35.42 -11.06 -6.46
C LYS A 909 -35.39 -11.27 -8.00
N PRO A 910 -35.11 -12.49 -8.49
CA PRO A 910 -35.27 -12.81 -9.90
C PRO A 910 -36.75 -12.83 -10.29
N ASP A 911 -37.06 -12.21 -11.43
CA ASP A 911 -38.37 -12.14 -12.05
C ASP A 911 -38.25 -12.64 -13.49
N TYR A 912 -39.08 -13.60 -13.88
CA TYR A 912 -39.05 -14.23 -15.20
C TYR A 912 -40.31 -13.90 -16.02
N HIS A 913 -41.04 -12.83 -15.70
CA HIS A 913 -42.28 -12.47 -16.39
C HIS A 913 -42.13 -12.22 -17.89
N SER A 914 -40.92 -11.91 -18.36
CA SER A 914 -40.61 -11.78 -19.78
C SER A 914 -40.45 -13.12 -20.50
N ALA A 915 -40.22 -14.22 -19.77
CA ALA A 915 -40.12 -15.56 -20.36
C ALA A 915 -41.49 -16.03 -20.89
N MET A 916 -41.51 -16.56 -22.11
CA MET A 916 -42.72 -17.12 -22.71
C MET A 916 -43.20 -18.35 -21.91
N PRO A 917 -44.49 -18.39 -21.48
CA PRO A 917 -45.05 -19.53 -20.76
C PRO A 917 -44.85 -20.85 -21.51
N ALA A 918 -44.62 -21.95 -20.78
CA ALA A 918 -44.26 -23.26 -21.33
C ALA A 918 -45.22 -23.76 -22.44
N GLU A 919 -46.52 -23.50 -22.29
CA GLU A 919 -47.56 -23.87 -23.26
C GLU A 919 -47.35 -23.24 -24.64
N LEU A 920 -46.76 -22.05 -24.69
CA LEU A 920 -46.47 -21.29 -25.92
C LEU A 920 -45.01 -21.47 -26.37
N SER A 921 -44.06 -21.61 -25.44
CA SER A 921 -42.64 -21.74 -25.78
C SER A 921 -42.25 -23.14 -26.26
N GLN A 922 -42.97 -24.19 -25.86
CA GLN A 922 -42.73 -25.55 -26.36
C GLN A 922 -42.92 -25.69 -27.89
N PRO A 923 -44.06 -25.25 -28.49
CA PRO A 923 -44.22 -25.31 -29.94
C PRO A 923 -43.22 -24.39 -30.66
N PHE A 924 -42.84 -23.26 -30.04
CA PHE A 924 -41.86 -22.32 -30.58
C PHE A 924 -40.44 -22.92 -30.63
N TYR A 925 -40.01 -23.58 -29.55
CA TYR A 925 -38.76 -24.32 -29.46
C TYR A 925 -38.71 -25.48 -30.49
N ASN A 926 -39.79 -26.26 -30.59
CA ASN A 926 -39.87 -27.37 -31.54
C ASN A 926 -39.82 -26.89 -33.00
N ASN A 927 -40.48 -25.77 -33.32
CA ASN A 927 -40.43 -25.15 -34.64
C ASN A 927 -39.00 -24.73 -35.00
N MET A 928 -38.27 -24.10 -34.08
CA MET A 928 -36.87 -23.72 -34.29
C MET A 928 -35.96 -24.92 -34.55
N LEU A 929 -36.14 -26.02 -33.79
CA LEU A 929 -35.41 -27.26 -34.02
C LEU A 929 -35.70 -27.87 -35.39
N GLU A 930 -36.97 -27.89 -35.80
CA GLU A 930 -37.38 -28.42 -37.10
C GLU A 930 -36.78 -27.60 -38.25
N GLN A 931 -36.82 -26.27 -38.15
CA GLN A 931 -36.19 -25.39 -39.13
C GLN A 931 -34.66 -25.57 -39.20
N MET A 932 -33.99 -25.79 -38.08
CA MET A 932 -32.55 -26.11 -38.10
C MET A 932 -32.28 -27.44 -38.82
N ARG A 933 -33.13 -28.45 -38.61
CA ARG A 933 -33.02 -29.76 -39.28
C ARG A 933 -33.26 -29.64 -40.78
N GLU A 934 -34.22 -28.82 -41.20
CA GLU A 934 -34.52 -28.54 -42.60
C GLU A 934 -33.40 -27.74 -43.29
N THR A 935 -32.80 -26.78 -42.59
CA THR A 935 -31.77 -25.89 -43.15
C THR A 935 -30.38 -26.55 -43.22
N TYR A 936 -30.09 -27.53 -42.36
CA TYR A 936 -28.77 -28.17 -42.25
C TYR A 936 -28.83 -29.69 -42.53
N LYS A 937 -28.40 -30.53 -41.58
CA LYS A 937 -28.48 -32.00 -41.67
C LYS A 937 -29.25 -32.51 -40.44
N PRO A 938 -30.40 -33.19 -40.62
CA PRO A 938 -31.27 -33.55 -39.49
C PRO A 938 -30.59 -34.33 -38.37
N HIS A 939 -29.63 -35.20 -38.69
CA HIS A 939 -28.94 -36.04 -37.71
C HIS A 939 -27.89 -35.27 -36.86
N LEU A 940 -27.46 -34.09 -37.29
CA LEU A 940 -26.48 -33.25 -36.58
C LEU A 940 -27.14 -32.24 -35.63
N ILE A 941 -28.47 -32.09 -35.67
CA ILE A 941 -29.24 -31.23 -34.76
C ILE A 941 -29.83 -32.10 -33.64
N LYS A 942 -29.29 -31.96 -32.43
CA LYS A 942 -29.72 -32.67 -31.22
C LYS A 942 -30.61 -31.79 -30.34
N ASP A 943 -31.57 -32.43 -29.68
CA ASP A 943 -32.49 -31.80 -28.73
C ASP A 943 -32.11 -32.16 -27.29
N GLY A 944 -32.05 -31.16 -26.42
CA GLY A 944 -31.86 -31.30 -24.98
C GLY A 944 -33.08 -31.83 -24.23
N LYS A 945 -34.29 -31.87 -24.82
CA LYS A 945 -35.60 -32.16 -24.19
C LYS A 945 -36.17 -30.94 -23.45
N PHE A 946 -37.17 -30.32 -24.08
CA PHE A 946 -37.83 -29.11 -23.56
C PHE A 946 -38.41 -29.30 -22.14
N GLY A 947 -38.13 -28.33 -21.26
CA GLY A 947 -38.73 -28.25 -19.93
C GLY A 947 -38.25 -29.30 -18.90
N ALA A 948 -37.29 -30.17 -19.25
CA ALA A 948 -36.70 -31.12 -18.31
C ALA A 948 -35.75 -30.43 -17.31
N LYS A 949 -35.70 -30.91 -16.06
CA LYS A 949 -34.61 -30.55 -15.13
C LYS A 949 -33.35 -31.31 -15.55
N MET A 950 -32.38 -30.59 -16.09
CA MET A 950 -31.19 -31.18 -16.70
C MET A 950 -29.90 -30.73 -16.06
N GLN A 951 -28.92 -31.61 -16.04
CA GLN A 951 -27.51 -31.26 -15.88
C GLN A 951 -26.86 -31.30 -17.28
N VAL A 952 -26.24 -30.20 -17.69
CA VAL A 952 -25.56 -30.08 -18.99
C VAL A 952 -24.07 -29.96 -18.75
N HIS A 953 -23.31 -30.98 -19.17
CA HIS A 953 -21.85 -30.97 -19.12
C HIS A 953 -21.33 -30.45 -20.46
N ILE A 954 -20.56 -29.36 -20.44
CA ILE A 954 -20.00 -28.72 -21.64
C ILE A 954 -18.49 -28.67 -21.51
N GLN A 955 -17.77 -29.31 -22.42
CA GLN A 955 -16.32 -29.23 -22.52
C GLN A 955 -15.93 -28.33 -23.70
N ASN A 956 -15.35 -27.16 -23.41
CA ASN A 956 -15.02 -26.15 -24.42
C ASN A 956 -13.57 -26.24 -24.89
N ASP A 957 -13.32 -25.92 -26.16
CA ASP A 957 -12.00 -25.61 -26.69
C ASP A 957 -11.80 -24.08 -26.77
N GLY A 958 -11.31 -23.49 -25.67
CA GLY A 958 -11.03 -22.04 -25.57
C GLY A 958 -12.17 -21.17 -25.00
N PRO A 959 -11.92 -19.87 -24.74
CA PRO A 959 -12.86 -18.98 -24.04
C PRO A 959 -13.84 -18.26 -24.99
N VAL A 960 -14.67 -19.00 -25.73
CA VAL A 960 -15.59 -18.43 -26.73
C VAL A 960 -17.05 -18.61 -26.31
N THR A 961 -17.69 -17.52 -25.87
CA THR A 961 -19.13 -17.43 -25.57
C THR A 961 -19.72 -16.26 -26.35
N ILE A 962 -20.81 -16.46 -27.09
CA ILE A 962 -21.41 -15.44 -27.96
C ILE A 962 -22.87 -15.23 -27.58
N GLN A 963 -23.26 -14.01 -27.23
CA GLN A 963 -24.67 -13.67 -27.07
C GLN A 963 -25.25 -13.22 -28.42
N LEU A 964 -26.42 -13.75 -28.79
CA LEU A 964 -27.12 -13.38 -30.01
C LEU A 964 -28.55 -12.94 -29.66
N GLU A 965 -28.93 -11.76 -30.12
CA GLU A 965 -30.29 -11.24 -29.96
C GLU A 965 -30.89 -10.98 -31.34
N SER A 966 -32.21 -11.19 -31.49
CA SER A 966 -32.88 -10.82 -32.72
C SER A 966 -33.11 -9.28 -32.76
N PRO A 967 -33.06 -8.63 -33.94
CA PRO A 967 -33.20 -7.18 -34.02
C PRO A 967 -34.64 -6.71 -33.73
N ALA A 968 -34.81 -5.63 -32.97
CA ALA A 968 -36.10 -4.96 -32.79
C ALA A 968 -36.59 -4.27 -34.09
N ALA A 969 -37.89 -4.30 -34.36
CA ALA A 969 -38.48 -3.59 -35.49
C ALA A 969 -38.31 -2.06 -35.33
N PRO A 970 -37.97 -1.30 -36.39
CA PRO A 970 -37.79 0.15 -36.28
C PRO A 970 -39.12 0.82 -35.95
N THR A 971 -39.21 1.45 -34.78
CA THR A 971 -40.39 2.22 -34.35
C THR A 971 -40.29 3.66 -34.83
N ASP A 972 -41.32 4.12 -35.57
CA ASP A 972 -41.44 5.48 -36.08
C ASP A 972 -41.55 6.48 -34.90
N PRO A 973 -40.63 7.46 -34.75
CA PRO A 973 -40.58 8.37 -33.60
C PRO A 973 -41.88 9.15 -33.33
N LYS A 974 -42.75 9.27 -34.35
CA LYS A 974 -44.05 9.92 -34.22
C LYS A 974 -45.08 9.11 -33.45
N GLN A 975 -44.96 7.79 -33.35
CA GLN A 975 -45.88 6.95 -32.57
C GLN A 975 -45.56 6.95 -31.06
N LEU A 976 -44.29 7.01 -30.68
CA LEU A 976 -43.86 7.14 -29.27
C LEU A 976 -44.44 8.40 -28.62
N SER A 977 -44.43 9.54 -29.33
CA SER A 977 -45.00 10.80 -28.82
C SER A 977 -46.52 10.76 -28.62
N LYS A 978 -47.24 9.87 -29.31
CA LYS A 978 -48.70 9.67 -29.14
C LYS A 978 -49.00 8.72 -27.99
N GLN A 979 -48.17 7.70 -27.76
CA GLN A 979 -48.32 6.77 -26.64
C GLN A 979 -47.96 7.44 -25.30
N GLU A 980 -46.90 8.25 -25.24
CA GLU A 980 -46.54 9.03 -24.04
C GLU A 980 -47.64 10.02 -23.64
N LYS A 981 -48.28 10.69 -24.61
CA LYS A 981 -49.41 11.59 -24.37
C LYS A 981 -50.70 10.85 -23.94
N GLN A 982 -50.87 9.58 -24.31
CA GLN A 982 -51.97 8.74 -23.83
C GLN A 982 -51.70 8.16 -22.43
N GLN A 983 -50.43 7.86 -22.09
CA GLN A 983 -50.04 7.38 -20.76
C GLN A 983 -50.15 8.49 -19.71
N GLN A 984 -49.71 9.71 -20.01
CA GLN A 984 -49.88 10.88 -19.11
C GLN A 984 -51.36 11.28 -18.91
N ARG A 985 -52.25 10.95 -19.85
CA ARG A 985 -53.71 11.15 -19.68
C ARG A 985 -54.36 10.07 -18.80
N LYS A 986 -53.83 8.84 -18.77
CA LYS A 986 -54.29 7.75 -17.89
C LYS A 986 -53.79 7.89 -16.45
N GLU A 987 -52.63 8.51 -16.24
CA GLU A 987 -52.09 8.77 -14.88
C GLU A 987 -52.83 9.89 -14.13
N LYS A 988 -53.48 10.83 -14.84
CA LYS A 988 -54.31 11.88 -14.23
C LYS A 988 -55.73 11.43 -13.84
N THR A 989 -56.12 10.18 -14.07
CA THR A 989 -57.49 9.67 -13.80
C THR A 989 -57.57 8.42 -12.93
N ARG A 990 -56.59 8.15 -12.05
CA ARG A 990 -56.74 7.12 -10.99
C ARG A 990 -56.73 7.72 -9.58
N PRO A 991 -57.70 7.36 -8.71
CA PRO A 991 -57.85 7.92 -7.38
C PRO A 991 -56.81 7.37 -6.39
N LYS A 992 -56.33 8.22 -5.47
CA LYS A 992 -55.43 7.86 -4.37
C LYS A 992 -56.14 6.93 -3.36
N GLY A 993 -55.55 5.78 -3.06
CA GLY A 993 -55.87 4.94 -1.90
C GLY A 993 -54.75 4.99 -0.84
N PRO A 994 -55.04 4.74 0.45
CA PRO A 994 -54.28 5.33 1.56
C PRO A 994 -53.13 4.48 2.10
N SER A 995 -52.14 5.17 2.67
CA SER A 995 -50.98 4.68 3.40
C SER A 995 -51.33 4.20 4.83
N GLU A 996 -50.79 3.06 5.25
CA GLU A 996 -50.76 2.66 6.66
C GLU A 996 -49.44 3.09 7.33
N SER A 997 -49.45 4.28 7.91
CA SER A 997 -48.89 4.47 9.25
C SER A 997 -50.08 4.70 10.16
N SER A 998 -50.38 3.73 11.03
CA SER A 998 -51.14 3.83 12.29
C SER A 998 -51.95 2.55 12.53
N ARG A 999 -51.26 1.45 12.84
CA ARG A 999 -51.78 0.46 13.78
C ARG A 999 -51.33 0.88 15.17
N GLU A 1000 -51.97 1.92 15.69
CA GLU A 1000 -52.16 2.09 17.12
C GLU A 1000 -53.53 2.73 17.34
N LYS A 1001 -54.35 1.99 18.11
CA LYS A 1001 -55.64 2.34 18.71
C LYS A 1001 -56.93 2.12 17.89
N ALA A 1002 -57.60 1.05 18.33
CA ALA A 1002 -59.05 0.84 18.48
C ALA A 1002 -59.87 0.64 17.18
N MET A 1003 -60.42 -0.55 16.91
CA MET A 1003 -61.52 -1.26 17.60
C MET A 1003 -62.88 -0.54 17.47
N GLN A 1004 -63.82 -1.26 16.82
CA GLN A 1004 -65.28 -1.02 16.70
C GLN A 1004 -65.72 0.10 15.74
N ARG A 1005 -66.79 0.01 14.93
CA ARG A 1005 -67.71 -1.06 14.51
C ARG A 1005 -68.50 -0.50 13.30
N SER A 1006 -69.13 -1.40 12.57
CA SER A 1006 -69.94 -1.19 11.36
C SER A 1006 -71.30 -0.50 11.53
N LYS A 1007 -71.74 0.11 10.41
CA LYS A 1007 -73.12 0.20 9.84
C LYS A 1007 -74.13 1.25 10.34
N ALA A 1008 -74.43 2.17 9.41
CA ALA A 1008 -75.73 2.59 8.84
C ALA A 1008 -76.96 2.83 9.74
N ASP A 1009 -77.43 4.10 9.71
CA ASP A 1009 -78.78 4.69 9.65
C ASP A 1009 -80.01 3.88 10.16
N PRO A 1010 -81.01 4.54 10.83
CA PRO A 1010 -81.70 5.72 10.27
C PRO A 1010 -82.30 6.77 11.26
N ASN A 1011 -82.75 7.88 10.66
CA ASN A 1011 -83.87 8.75 11.04
C ASN A 1011 -83.84 9.67 12.30
N ALA A 1012 -84.19 10.93 12.02
CA ALA A 1012 -85.09 11.84 12.73
C ALA A 1012 -84.75 12.39 14.15
N SER A 1013 -84.44 13.70 14.11
CA SER A 1013 -85.01 14.78 14.95
C SER A 1013 -84.49 15.06 16.36
N SER A 1014 -84.48 16.38 16.62
CA SER A 1014 -84.56 17.09 17.89
C SER A 1014 -83.26 17.44 18.63
N GLY A 1015 -83.13 18.74 18.93
CA GLY A 1015 -82.74 19.17 20.28
C GLY A 1015 -81.42 19.92 20.45
N ALA A 1016 -81.52 21.25 20.40
CA ALA A 1016 -80.99 22.20 21.38
C ALA A 1016 -79.47 22.45 21.58
N GLU A 1017 -79.14 23.74 21.39
CA GLU A 1017 -78.39 24.65 22.29
C GLU A 1017 -76.85 24.57 22.49
N GLY A 1018 -76.25 25.76 22.55
CA GLY A 1018 -75.05 26.09 23.32
C GLY A 1018 -73.73 26.06 22.54
N ASP A 1019 -73.27 27.11 21.84
CA ASP A 1019 -72.83 28.45 22.28
C ASP A 1019 -71.37 28.52 22.78
N VAL A 1020 -70.72 29.63 22.40
CA VAL A 1020 -69.52 30.28 22.99
C VAL A 1020 -68.09 29.80 22.63
N SER A 1021 -67.44 30.64 21.79
CA SER A 1021 -66.08 31.27 21.84
C SER A 1021 -64.88 30.54 22.51
N SER A 1022 -63.59 30.82 22.27
CA SER A 1022 -62.84 32.00 21.83
C SER A 1022 -61.34 31.59 21.79
N GLU A 1023 -60.55 32.27 20.94
CA GLU A 1023 -59.13 32.67 21.15
C GLU A 1023 -57.99 31.61 21.08
N ARG A 1024 -57.07 31.75 20.11
CA ARG A 1024 -55.68 32.32 20.22
C ARG A 1024 -54.83 31.58 21.26
N GLU A 1025 -53.61 31.12 21.02
CA GLU A 1025 -52.50 31.26 20.05
C GLU A 1025 -51.48 30.14 20.48
N PRO A 1026 -50.24 30.00 19.96
CA PRO A 1026 -49.52 30.78 18.94
C PRO A 1026 -49.15 30.01 17.66
#